data_AF-A0A8H4S8Y8-F1
#
_entry.id   AF-A0A8H4S8Y8-F1
#
_cell.length_a   1.000
_cell.length_b   1.000
_cell.length_c   1.000
_cell.angle_alpha   90.00
_cell.angle_beta   90.00
_cell.angle_gamma   90.00
#
_symmetry.space_group_name_H-M   'P 1'
#
loop_
_entity.id
_entity.type
_entity.pdbx_description
1 polymer ?
#
loop_
_entity_poly.entity_id
_entity_poly.type
_entity_poly.pdbx_seq_one_letter_code
_entity_poly.pdbx_strand_id
1 'polypeptide(L)'
;MASDTSTYKLNHTMIRVKDPQKSVDFYKFLGLSLVNKIDMPEWKFCNYFLAYDGPASLQGDRHWTDRNAVLELTHNYGTENDPNYSVVNGNTEPHRGFGHIAISVDNIEAACKRIEDAGYPFQKKLSEGRMRHIAFAKDPDGYWVEIIRRADKDLSTTTDPGSYRLNHTMLRVKDAEASLKFYQETMGMTLVRTSENPENKFNLYFLGYPASNPEIKEGSGSAEWEGLLELTWNYGTEKQEGPVYHNGNTEPQGFGHICISVDDLPAACDRFESLKVNFKKRLTDGRMHNIAFILDPDGYWIEVVQNEGIKRTGRLDLVVDLLTMSPDPEKTKKAPRKHVTTACVPCRESKIRCDGATPNCQNCQRKGKECKYQHGDDKRKVSLRASTELFSARIDQLCHFIKEQGLEPPPMNPEDEAGMNRVLDTLQIPRGFSQVSAGTDEKAPLDEPTASGGSIKSPPQDPPAVNPKVATPSTNLVASGASPGQDTASSGKAPSPEGWNPFGMVPGASDNQNFVQWGFTLPTAESLDTIYANLNGGTRAAAMPRMPVNTELSPDSYQLGMDMAQQPGVLLGQLVHDGENESDSGEEDEAENDVIEQLSHRIGTLKIAGDGHLRFYGATSNLNLVDVSATQQRQRPDARTVRHDGQDILNHLRVGQPVDQALEDHLVELYFTWQNPSTYIVDKEMFMTARTKWRDELDDTPFYSEVLTNAMCAIGSAFEARYHPTFITFPKSLSEFFADRAKALLEIELDSPCVATVQALVIMSCHEGASNRDARGWLYSGMSMRLAFDLGLHLNMTAYVNKGEITQLEADVRRATFWGSYVADHFWGFYLGRPFRMNAGDIGVPKPGSSLCPEKEENWHPYGHQAGHSLIQNGLRNPMELICRQFVVLWEMISPVGHILYGCSDISRHDLQRITYQVTEDLFAWKANLPSTLQIDLDDDTSPILPHLMMLHMQYHQIIIFFHRPWLSKSYIQPRSPRQGPGYHHARRMCVESATAIARLLHLYEKHYTFRRMNNQVVAIIFSAALMLLFVTVSSSPVSPGKQGDSPTFSRSTEMVAYLNLCFRALDELGQSFDNAKRTRDYLVTLQRRWQANMRRSGSAAKRQNSSANLASLGSQKPSIQHTRNARGINDSRKKSRLSVSGVPPNMQSTPVATNQYPHLSQSTIPHQQYHQQGSYQEQDPFPVPVPDSQLGDLNWIPNSDMHLLSGSQNGNALNGMGQIPSPPFPEDPNMLSDIADIDGWWPSENYTRTSMPP
;
A
#
# COMPACT_ATOMS: atom_id res chain seq x y z
N MET A 1 1.52 21.99 -16.05
CA MET A 1 0.72 23.02 -16.76
C MET A 1 0.55 24.21 -15.82
N ALA A 2 -0.19 25.26 -16.17
CA ALA A 2 -0.64 26.24 -15.17
C ALA A 2 -1.84 25.66 -14.42
N SER A 3 -1.94 25.89 -13.11
CA SER A 3 -3.08 25.46 -12.29
C SER A 3 -4.30 26.35 -12.55
N ASP A 4 -5.45 25.74 -12.80
CA ASP A 4 -6.72 26.43 -13.01
C ASP A 4 -7.52 26.58 -11.71
N THR A 5 -7.56 27.81 -11.21
CA THR A 5 -8.30 28.18 -10.00
C THR A 5 -9.82 28.09 -10.16
N SER A 6 -10.37 27.93 -11.37
CA SER A 6 -11.81 27.73 -11.57
C SER A 6 -12.31 26.40 -10.98
N THR A 7 -11.41 25.41 -10.92
CA THR A 7 -11.68 24.03 -10.47
C THR A 7 -11.58 23.83 -8.96
N TYR A 8 -11.07 24.84 -8.23
CA TYR A 8 -10.77 24.76 -6.81
C TYR A 8 -12.04 24.59 -5.95
N LYS A 9 -11.87 24.06 -4.73
CA LYS A 9 -12.95 23.90 -3.74
C LYS A 9 -12.51 24.40 -2.37
N LEU A 10 -13.40 25.10 -1.65
CA LEU A 10 -13.23 25.36 -0.22
C LEU A 10 -13.57 24.08 0.54
N ASN A 11 -12.53 23.28 0.75
CA ASN A 11 -12.66 21.88 1.12
C ASN A 11 -13.05 21.70 2.58
N HIS A 12 -12.27 22.24 3.50
CA HIS A 12 -12.55 22.06 4.92
C HIS A 12 -12.16 23.24 5.81
N THR A 13 -12.64 23.19 7.05
CA THR A 13 -12.36 24.17 8.11
C THR A 13 -11.92 23.40 9.35
N MET A 14 -10.75 23.71 9.89
CA MET A 14 -10.18 23.02 11.04
C MET A 14 -10.36 23.83 12.32
N ILE A 15 -10.90 23.16 13.35
CA ILE A 15 -10.95 23.65 14.73
C ILE A 15 -10.33 22.62 15.66
N ARG A 16 -9.57 23.08 16.67
CA ARG A 16 -9.09 22.21 17.74
C ARG A 16 -10.21 21.95 18.75
N VAL A 17 -10.37 20.71 19.16
CA VAL A 17 -11.37 20.27 20.14
C VAL A 17 -10.71 19.62 21.36
N LYS A 18 -11.26 19.85 22.55
CA LYS A 18 -10.80 19.24 23.80
C LYS A 18 -11.23 17.79 23.92
N ASP A 19 -12.48 17.49 23.62
CA ASP A 19 -13.05 16.14 23.73
C ASP A 19 -13.72 15.77 22.40
N PRO A 20 -13.06 14.95 21.55
CA PRO A 20 -13.58 14.64 20.23
C PRO A 20 -14.85 13.80 20.29
N GLN A 21 -15.10 13.03 21.37
CA GLN A 21 -16.35 12.27 21.49
C GLN A 21 -17.52 13.24 21.63
N LYS A 22 -17.43 14.19 22.57
CA LYS A 22 -18.48 15.21 22.77
C LYS A 22 -18.71 16.03 21.49
N SER A 23 -17.64 16.49 20.87
CA SER A 23 -17.74 17.40 19.71
C SER A 23 -18.22 16.65 18.45
N VAL A 24 -17.75 15.42 18.20
CA VAL A 24 -18.32 14.55 17.13
C VAL A 24 -19.81 14.26 17.38
N ASP A 25 -20.23 13.95 18.60
CA ASP A 25 -21.64 13.66 18.90
C ASP A 25 -22.55 14.88 18.71
N PHE A 26 -22.07 16.09 19.04
CA PHE A 26 -22.76 17.35 18.76
C PHE A 26 -22.91 17.62 17.25
N TYR A 27 -21.84 17.47 16.46
CA TYR A 27 -21.92 17.68 15.01
C TYR A 27 -22.75 16.58 14.31
N LYS A 28 -22.77 15.35 14.82
CA LYS A 28 -23.73 14.31 14.40
C LYS A 28 -25.18 14.65 14.72
N PHE A 29 -25.46 15.25 15.86
CA PHE A 29 -26.80 15.74 16.20
C PHE A 29 -27.30 16.86 15.27
N LEU A 30 -26.37 17.61 14.66
CA LEU A 30 -26.62 18.57 13.58
C LEU A 30 -26.65 17.93 12.18
N GLY A 31 -26.50 16.60 12.08
CA GLY A 31 -26.66 15.82 10.85
C GLY A 31 -25.37 15.52 10.07
N LEU A 32 -24.19 15.91 10.57
CA LEU A 32 -22.92 15.60 9.90
C LEU A 32 -22.45 14.18 10.24
N SER A 33 -22.09 13.40 9.22
CA SER A 33 -21.47 12.09 9.36
C SER A 33 -19.95 12.20 9.45
N LEU A 34 -19.29 11.22 10.10
CA LEU A 34 -17.83 11.12 10.14
C LEU A 34 -17.33 10.44 8.84
N VAL A 35 -16.94 11.25 7.85
CA VAL A 35 -16.55 10.78 6.50
C VAL A 35 -15.09 10.34 6.39
N ASN A 36 -14.21 10.78 7.29
CA ASN A 36 -12.85 10.27 7.42
C ASN A 36 -12.30 10.48 8.86
N LYS A 37 -11.31 9.69 9.27
CA LYS A 37 -10.54 9.90 10.50
C LYS A 37 -9.06 9.56 10.26
N ILE A 38 -8.17 10.46 10.64
CA ILE A 38 -6.71 10.28 10.53
C ILE A 38 -6.10 10.31 11.93
N ASP A 39 -5.62 9.16 12.41
CA ASP A 39 -4.87 9.05 13.68
C ASP A 39 -3.38 9.30 13.45
N MET A 40 -2.78 10.25 14.19
CA MET A 40 -1.36 10.61 14.13
C MET A 40 -0.68 10.38 15.49
N PRO A 41 -0.59 9.11 15.97
CA PRO A 41 -0.14 8.80 17.33
C PRO A 41 1.31 9.18 17.61
N GLU A 42 2.19 9.17 16.60
CA GLU A 42 3.58 9.66 16.73
C GLU A 42 3.64 11.14 17.12
N TRP A 43 2.69 11.93 16.63
CA TRP A 43 2.58 13.38 16.84
C TRP A 43 1.56 13.75 17.93
N LYS A 44 0.95 12.75 18.58
CA LYS A 44 -0.04 12.87 19.66
C LYS A 44 -1.30 13.68 19.29
N PHE A 45 -1.78 13.54 18.06
CA PHE A 45 -3.08 14.10 17.67
C PHE A 45 -3.87 13.15 16.76
N CYS A 46 -5.16 13.43 16.57
CA CYS A 46 -5.98 12.83 15.53
C CYS A 46 -6.97 13.84 14.96
N ASN A 47 -7.29 13.69 13.68
CA ASN A 47 -8.18 14.58 12.94
C ASN A 47 -9.44 13.81 12.52
N TYR A 48 -10.61 14.35 12.85
CA TYR A 48 -11.92 13.81 12.49
C TYR A 48 -12.54 14.71 11.41
N PHE A 49 -12.91 14.14 10.27
CA PHE A 49 -13.50 14.88 9.15
C PHE A 49 -14.99 14.58 9.08
N LEU A 50 -15.83 15.60 9.28
CA LEU A 50 -17.29 15.46 9.27
C LEU A 50 -17.92 16.25 8.14
N ALA A 51 -18.90 15.66 7.46
CA ALA A 51 -19.64 16.30 6.37
C ALA A 51 -21.05 15.70 6.22
N TYR A 52 -21.90 16.36 5.47
CA TYR A 52 -23.19 15.78 5.04
C TYR A 52 -22.95 14.77 3.90
N ASP A 53 -23.40 13.53 4.07
CA ASP A 53 -23.22 12.42 3.12
C ASP A 53 -24.52 11.65 2.79
N GLY A 54 -25.62 11.98 3.47
CA GLY A 54 -26.94 11.39 3.20
C GLY A 54 -27.51 11.76 1.82
N PRO A 55 -28.66 11.16 1.42
CA PRO A 55 -29.21 11.27 0.05
C PRO A 55 -29.53 12.69 -0.45
N ALA A 56 -29.60 13.68 0.44
CA ALA A 56 -29.79 15.08 0.11
C ALA A 56 -28.50 15.91 0.08
N SER A 57 -27.32 15.35 0.36
CA SER A 57 -26.02 16.05 0.29
C SER A 57 -25.69 16.49 -1.14
N LEU A 58 -25.08 17.68 -1.32
CA LEU A 58 -24.63 18.13 -2.64
C LEU A 58 -23.34 17.39 -3.09
N GLN A 59 -22.53 16.91 -2.13
CA GLN A 59 -21.29 16.17 -2.41
C GLN A 59 -21.48 14.64 -2.37
N GLY A 60 -22.57 14.14 -1.77
CA GLY A 60 -22.89 12.71 -1.68
C GLY A 60 -21.80 11.89 -0.98
N ASP A 61 -21.27 10.87 -1.67
CA ASP A 61 -20.26 9.92 -1.21
C ASP A 61 -18.81 10.27 -1.61
N ARG A 62 -18.59 11.40 -2.32
CA ARG A 62 -17.26 11.87 -2.77
C ARG A 62 -16.17 11.74 -1.70
N HIS A 63 -14.94 11.42 -2.14
CA HIS A 63 -13.76 11.44 -1.28
C HIS A 63 -13.61 12.78 -0.56
N TRP A 64 -13.14 12.79 0.69
CA TRP A 64 -13.17 14.00 1.54
C TRP A 64 -12.45 15.21 0.93
N THR A 65 -11.37 15.01 0.14
CA THR A 65 -10.67 16.10 -0.59
C THR A 65 -11.38 16.59 -1.86
N ASP A 66 -12.44 15.92 -2.33
CA ASP A 66 -13.27 16.36 -3.47
C ASP A 66 -14.62 16.99 -3.02
N ARG A 67 -14.79 17.22 -1.71
CA ARG A 67 -15.97 17.90 -1.16
C ARG A 67 -15.75 19.42 -1.07
N ASN A 68 -16.85 20.17 -1.06
CA ASN A 68 -16.92 21.45 -0.36
C ASN A 68 -17.28 21.19 1.12
N ALA A 69 -16.92 22.10 2.01
CA ALA A 69 -17.36 22.18 3.42
C ALA A 69 -17.42 20.85 4.20
N VAL A 70 -16.23 20.32 4.49
CA VAL A 70 -15.98 19.36 5.56
C VAL A 70 -15.55 20.12 6.82
N LEU A 71 -15.94 19.66 8.00
CA LEU A 71 -15.46 20.14 9.29
C LEU A 71 -14.33 19.21 9.77
N GLU A 72 -13.12 19.73 9.95
CA GLU A 72 -12.01 19.01 10.56
C GLU A 72 -11.94 19.35 12.05
N LEU A 73 -12.01 18.33 12.91
CA LEU A 73 -11.78 18.46 14.34
C LEU A 73 -10.41 17.86 14.68
N THR A 74 -9.44 18.69 15.05
CA THR A 74 -8.13 18.22 15.54
C THR A 74 -8.16 18.07 17.05
N HIS A 75 -7.94 16.85 17.54
CA HIS A 75 -7.81 16.54 18.96
C HIS A 75 -6.37 16.22 19.30
N ASN A 76 -5.80 16.95 20.28
CA ASN A 76 -4.48 16.67 20.84
C ASN A 76 -4.62 15.71 22.05
N TYR A 77 -3.92 14.58 22.03
CA TYR A 77 -4.11 13.50 23.00
C TYR A 77 -3.82 13.94 24.44
N GLY A 78 -4.77 13.67 25.34
CA GLY A 78 -4.71 14.02 26.77
C GLY A 78 -5.45 15.30 27.14
N THR A 79 -5.77 16.17 26.16
CA THR A 79 -6.54 17.41 26.41
C THR A 79 -7.93 17.14 26.95
N GLU A 80 -8.54 16.00 26.60
CA GLU A 80 -9.84 15.53 27.07
C GLU A 80 -9.85 15.23 28.58
N ASN A 81 -8.68 14.96 29.16
CA ASN A 81 -8.48 14.64 30.58
C ASN A 81 -7.91 15.81 31.40
N ASP A 82 -7.37 16.87 30.78
CA ASP A 82 -6.86 18.05 31.49
C ASP A 82 -8.01 19.01 31.84
N PRO A 83 -8.33 19.25 33.13
CA PRO A 83 -9.39 20.19 33.50
C PRO A 83 -9.08 21.64 33.10
N ASN A 84 -7.79 22.01 32.97
CA ASN A 84 -7.35 23.39 32.69
C ASN A 84 -7.27 23.71 31.20
N TYR A 85 -7.11 22.69 30.34
CA TYR A 85 -7.07 22.90 28.89
C TYR A 85 -8.39 23.52 28.39
N SER A 86 -8.27 24.56 27.58
CA SER A 86 -9.39 25.20 26.89
C SER A 86 -8.90 25.75 25.56
N VAL A 87 -9.78 25.75 24.56
CA VAL A 87 -9.47 26.27 23.22
C VAL A 87 -10.04 27.67 23.04
N VAL A 88 -9.38 28.48 22.22
CA VAL A 88 -9.85 29.82 21.87
C VAL A 88 -10.93 29.73 20.78
N ASN A 89 -12.16 30.04 21.15
CA ASN A 89 -13.31 30.04 20.24
C ASN A 89 -13.33 31.19 19.22
N GLY A 90 -12.31 32.05 19.18
CA GLY A 90 -12.18 33.19 18.26
C GLY A 90 -13.12 34.37 18.53
N ASN A 91 -13.95 34.33 19.58
CA ASN A 91 -14.98 35.35 19.85
C ASN A 91 -14.76 36.14 21.15
N THR A 92 -13.89 35.68 22.05
CA THR A 92 -13.56 36.37 23.31
C THR A 92 -12.30 37.21 23.19
N GLU A 93 -12.33 38.44 23.73
CA GLU A 93 -11.12 39.26 23.88
C GLU A 93 -10.10 38.59 24.83
N PRO A 94 -8.79 38.73 24.59
CA PRO A 94 -8.14 39.47 23.50
C PRO A 94 -7.91 38.65 22.21
N HIS A 95 -8.44 37.43 22.12
CA HIS A 95 -8.09 36.46 21.06
C HIS A 95 -9.16 36.36 19.97
N ARG A 96 -9.75 37.49 19.56
CA ARG A 96 -10.79 37.51 18.53
C ARG A 96 -10.21 37.27 17.14
N GLY A 97 -10.91 36.48 16.32
CA GLY A 97 -10.50 36.17 14.96
C GLY A 97 -11.60 35.42 14.23
N PHE A 98 -11.45 34.10 14.11
CA PHE A 98 -12.52 33.18 13.70
C PHE A 98 -13.87 33.53 14.36
N GLY A 99 -14.93 33.62 13.57
CA GLY A 99 -16.28 33.92 14.04
C GLY A 99 -17.06 32.65 14.37
N HIS A 100 -17.43 31.93 13.33
CA HIS A 100 -18.33 30.79 13.44
C HIS A 100 -18.20 29.89 12.21
N ILE A 101 -18.69 28.67 12.34
CA ILE A 101 -19.20 27.90 11.19
C ILE A 101 -20.71 28.08 11.14
N ALA A 102 -21.31 28.08 9.96
CA ALA A 102 -22.74 28.19 9.77
C ALA A 102 -23.33 26.94 9.13
N ILE A 103 -24.48 26.52 9.66
CA ILE A 103 -25.28 25.43 9.14
C ILE A 103 -26.61 26.01 8.66
N SER A 104 -26.91 25.84 7.38
CA SER A 104 -28.21 26.22 6.83
C SER A 104 -29.20 25.06 6.94
N VAL A 105 -30.40 25.37 7.42
CA VAL A 105 -31.42 24.39 7.79
C VAL A 105 -32.73 24.61 7.03
N ASP A 106 -33.53 23.55 6.94
CA ASP A 106 -34.83 23.54 6.27
C ASP A 106 -35.92 24.33 7.02
N ASN A 107 -35.92 24.30 8.34
CA ASN A 107 -36.78 25.10 9.20
C ASN A 107 -36.03 25.58 10.45
N ILE A 108 -35.82 26.89 10.61
CA ILE A 108 -34.96 27.42 11.68
C ILE A 108 -35.60 27.34 13.07
N GLU A 109 -36.90 27.62 13.21
CA GLU A 109 -37.60 27.52 14.50
C GLU A 109 -37.57 26.08 15.02
N ALA A 110 -37.84 25.10 14.16
CA ALA A 110 -37.82 23.69 14.51
C ALA A 110 -36.40 23.17 14.76
N ALA A 111 -35.40 23.63 13.98
CA ALA A 111 -33.99 23.32 14.20
C ALA A 111 -33.49 23.85 15.55
N CYS A 112 -33.71 25.14 15.84
CA CYS A 112 -33.33 25.76 17.10
C CYS A 112 -34.04 25.10 18.28
N LYS A 113 -35.34 24.79 18.14
CA LYS A 113 -36.06 24.03 19.16
C LYS A 113 -35.44 22.65 19.40
N ARG A 114 -35.10 21.89 18.35
CA ARG A 114 -34.47 20.57 18.51
C ARG A 114 -33.16 20.66 19.30
N ILE A 115 -32.33 21.67 19.00
CA ILE A 115 -31.07 21.95 19.71
C ILE A 115 -31.32 22.33 21.19
N GLU A 116 -32.34 23.13 21.46
CA GLU A 116 -32.74 23.53 22.83
C GLU A 116 -33.35 22.36 23.64
N ASP A 117 -34.23 21.57 23.03
CA ASP A 117 -34.85 20.38 23.65
C ASP A 117 -33.80 19.29 23.99
N ALA A 118 -32.69 19.24 23.24
CA ALA A 118 -31.52 18.39 23.53
C ALA A 118 -30.57 18.99 24.59
N GLY A 119 -30.84 20.20 25.08
CA GLY A 119 -30.08 20.86 26.15
C GLY A 119 -28.77 21.54 25.72
N TYR A 120 -28.52 21.70 24.42
CA TYR A 120 -27.29 22.38 23.96
C TYR A 120 -27.36 23.89 24.21
N PRO A 121 -26.28 24.51 24.72
CA PRO A 121 -26.27 25.93 25.05
C PRO A 121 -26.27 26.81 23.79
N PHE A 122 -26.96 27.96 23.87
CA PHE A 122 -26.90 29.01 22.85
C PHE A 122 -26.01 30.17 23.32
N GLN A 123 -25.34 30.84 22.38
CA GLN A 123 -24.83 32.20 22.56
C GLN A 123 -25.94 33.25 22.37
N LYS A 124 -26.88 32.98 21.45
CA LYS A 124 -28.03 33.82 21.12
C LYS A 124 -29.14 32.94 20.53
N LYS A 125 -30.31 32.92 21.15
CA LYS A 125 -31.50 32.23 20.59
C LYS A 125 -32.17 33.05 19.49
N LEU A 126 -33.05 32.41 18.74
CA LEU A 126 -33.83 33.05 17.66
C LEU A 126 -34.80 34.12 18.20
N SER A 127 -35.30 33.96 19.42
CA SER A 127 -36.18 34.90 20.13
C SER A 127 -35.45 36.13 20.69
N GLU A 128 -34.12 36.09 20.78
CA GLU A 128 -33.28 37.06 21.49
C GLU A 128 -32.67 38.12 20.55
N GLY A 129 -32.64 39.37 21.01
CA GLY A 129 -32.11 40.51 20.26
C GLY A 129 -33.03 41.02 19.14
N ARG A 130 -32.49 41.88 18.27
CA ARG A 130 -33.24 42.48 17.14
C ARG A 130 -33.30 41.58 15.91
N MET A 131 -32.28 40.76 15.67
CA MET A 131 -32.20 39.87 14.50
C MET A 131 -32.80 38.50 14.82
N ARG A 132 -34.01 38.23 14.32
CA ARG A 132 -34.78 37.00 14.54
C ARG A 132 -34.74 36.01 13.35
N HIS A 133 -33.70 36.09 12.54
CA HIS A 133 -33.49 35.22 11.37
C HIS A 133 -32.19 34.39 11.46
N ILE A 134 -31.42 34.56 12.54
CA ILE A 134 -30.21 33.80 12.89
C ILE A 134 -30.22 33.44 14.37
N ALA A 135 -29.65 32.28 14.70
CA ALA A 135 -29.34 31.88 16.07
C ALA A 135 -27.92 31.30 16.14
N PHE A 136 -27.28 31.39 17.30
CA PHE A 136 -25.94 30.84 17.52
C PHE A 136 -26.00 29.78 18.62
N ALA A 137 -25.90 28.51 18.23
CA ALA A 137 -25.62 27.41 19.15
C ALA A 137 -24.14 27.46 19.57
N LYS A 138 -23.79 26.82 20.68
CA LYS A 138 -22.41 26.55 21.09
C LYS A 138 -22.13 25.06 21.01
N ASP A 139 -20.97 24.72 20.46
CA ASP A 139 -20.44 23.37 20.55
C ASP A 139 -19.84 23.10 21.95
N PRO A 140 -19.40 21.87 22.26
CA PRO A 140 -18.86 21.51 23.59
C PRO A 140 -17.59 22.26 23.99
N ASP A 141 -16.86 22.80 23.01
CA ASP A 141 -15.63 23.58 23.18
C ASP A 141 -15.91 25.10 23.23
N GLY A 142 -17.15 25.52 22.92
CA GLY A 142 -17.62 26.89 22.98
C GLY A 142 -17.45 27.69 21.69
N TYR A 143 -17.10 27.04 20.57
CA TYR A 143 -17.21 27.63 19.23
C TYR A 143 -18.69 27.93 18.91
N TRP A 144 -18.91 28.97 18.11
CA TRP A 144 -20.25 29.38 17.73
C TRP A 144 -20.62 28.67 16.43
N VAL A 145 -21.80 28.04 16.43
CA VAL A 145 -22.41 27.47 15.22
C VAL A 145 -23.63 28.31 14.90
N GLU A 146 -23.56 29.08 13.81
CA GLU A 146 -24.70 29.84 13.32
C GLU A 146 -25.71 28.88 12.67
N ILE A 147 -26.98 29.07 12.99
CA ILE A 147 -28.11 28.38 12.36
C ILE A 147 -28.86 29.42 11.54
N ILE A 148 -28.94 29.20 10.22
CA ILE A 148 -29.58 30.10 9.24
C ILE A 148 -30.62 29.33 8.42
N ARG A 149 -31.63 30.00 7.85
CA ARG A 149 -32.54 29.35 6.88
C ARG A 149 -31.82 29.07 5.56
N ARG A 150 -32.13 27.94 4.92
CA ARG A 150 -31.72 27.63 3.54
C ARG A 150 -32.36 28.56 2.48
N ALA A 151 -33.58 29.04 2.72
CA ALA A 151 -34.31 29.95 1.83
C ALA A 151 -35.09 31.02 2.63
N ASP A 152 -35.66 32.01 1.93
CA ASP A 152 -36.44 33.13 2.54
C ASP A 152 -37.66 32.67 3.34
N LYS A 153 -38.09 31.42 3.16
CA LYS A 153 -39.16 30.73 3.90
C LYS A 153 -38.66 29.35 4.29
N ASP A 154 -39.18 28.84 5.40
CA ASP A 154 -38.91 27.46 5.81
C ASP A 154 -39.44 26.47 4.75
N LEU A 155 -38.61 25.50 4.37
CA LEU A 155 -38.89 24.51 3.32
C LEU A 155 -39.82 23.38 3.80
N SER A 156 -40.02 23.27 5.10
CA SER A 156 -40.80 22.23 5.77
C SER A 156 -41.50 22.78 7.03
N THR A 157 -42.57 22.12 7.47
CA THR A 157 -43.21 22.34 8.78
C THR A 157 -42.50 21.61 9.93
N THR A 158 -41.60 20.68 9.60
CA THR A 158 -40.70 19.98 10.53
C THR A 158 -39.25 20.30 10.14
N THR A 159 -38.27 19.60 10.72
CA THR A 159 -36.86 19.74 10.34
C THR A 159 -36.20 18.38 10.19
N ASP A 160 -35.47 18.17 9.09
CA ASP A 160 -34.65 16.99 8.82
C ASP A 160 -33.14 17.35 8.85
N PRO A 161 -32.33 16.82 9.79
CA PRO A 161 -30.88 16.99 9.80
C PRO A 161 -30.19 16.52 8.51
N GLY A 162 -30.75 15.53 7.80
CA GLY A 162 -30.21 15.06 6.52
C GLY A 162 -30.32 16.09 5.38
N SER A 163 -31.19 17.09 5.55
CA SER A 163 -31.39 18.18 4.60
C SER A 163 -30.46 19.38 4.82
N TYR A 164 -29.64 19.39 5.87
CA TYR A 164 -28.81 20.55 6.22
C TYR A 164 -27.60 20.71 5.29
N ARG A 165 -26.94 21.87 5.35
CA ARG A 165 -25.65 22.15 4.67
C ARG A 165 -24.67 22.78 5.65
N LEU A 166 -23.37 22.49 5.51
CA LEU A 166 -22.32 23.28 6.15
C LEU A 166 -22.02 24.45 5.20
N ASN A 167 -22.69 25.58 5.45
CA ASN A 167 -22.81 26.65 4.47
C ASN A 167 -21.53 27.48 4.36
N HIS A 168 -21.09 28.09 5.47
CA HIS A 168 -19.96 29.00 5.46
C HIS A 168 -19.10 28.95 6.73
N THR A 169 -17.85 29.40 6.59
CA THR A 169 -16.91 29.65 7.68
C THR A 169 -16.62 31.13 7.76
N MET A 170 -16.70 31.74 8.95
CA MET A 170 -16.49 33.17 9.14
C MET A 170 -15.12 33.48 9.75
N LEU A 171 -14.36 34.34 9.07
CA LEU A 171 -13.11 34.92 9.56
C LEU A 171 -13.24 36.45 9.67
N ARG A 172 -12.61 37.05 10.67
CA ARG A 172 -12.52 38.51 10.78
C ARG A 172 -11.22 38.99 10.15
N VAL A 173 -11.33 39.94 9.23
CA VAL A 173 -10.19 40.47 8.46
C VAL A 173 -9.93 41.93 8.79
N LYS A 174 -8.66 42.31 8.87
CA LYS A 174 -8.23 43.67 9.21
C LYS A 174 -8.59 44.67 8.12
N ASP A 175 -8.42 44.28 6.87
CA ASP A 175 -8.55 45.12 5.69
C ASP A 175 -9.37 44.36 4.62
N ALA A 176 -10.54 44.89 4.28
CA ALA A 176 -11.41 44.28 3.29
C ALA A 176 -10.81 44.29 1.88
N GLU A 177 -10.10 45.34 1.47
CA GLU A 177 -9.53 45.43 0.12
C GLU A 177 -8.39 44.41 -0.04
N ALA A 178 -7.48 44.34 0.94
CA ALA A 178 -6.37 43.39 0.92
C ALA A 178 -6.85 41.93 0.90
N SER A 179 -7.84 41.59 1.74
CA SER A 179 -8.31 40.20 1.87
C SER A 179 -9.26 39.80 0.74
N LEU A 180 -10.16 40.68 0.25
CA LEU A 180 -10.92 40.42 -0.98
C LEU A 180 -9.99 40.17 -2.16
N LYS A 181 -9.00 41.05 -2.36
CA LYS A 181 -8.01 40.90 -3.42
C LYS A 181 -7.25 39.58 -3.32
N PHE A 182 -6.85 39.18 -2.11
CA PHE A 182 -6.19 37.89 -1.90
C PHE A 182 -7.09 36.71 -2.28
N TYR A 183 -8.32 36.63 -1.76
CA TYR A 183 -9.18 35.49 -2.04
C TYR A 183 -9.68 35.45 -3.50
N GLN A 184 -9.85 36.60 -4.15
CA GLN A 184 -10.23 36.67 -5.56
C GLN A 184 -9.07 36.45 -6.53
N GLU A 185 -7.95 37.19 -6.43
CA GLU A 185 -6.82 37.07 -7.38
C GLU A 185 -5.90 35.88 -7.06
N THR A 186 -5.60 35.64 -5.78
CA THR A 186 -4.71 34.54 -5.37
C THR A 186 -5.45 33.22 -5.34
N MET A 187 -6.63 33.13 -4.71
CA MET A 187 -7.34 31.85 -4.55
C MET A 187 -8.38 31.58 -5.65
N GLY A 188 -8.76 32.57 -6.45
CA GLY A 188 -9.75 32.40 -7.54
C GLY A 188 -11.21 32.35 -7.08
N MET A 189 -11.49 32.70 -5.82
CA MET A 189 -12.85 32.71 -5.29
C MET A 189 -13.68 33.85 -5.91
N THR A 190 -14.94 33.58 -6.21
CA THR A 190 -15.90 34.60 -6.64
C THR A 190 -16.55 35.25 -5.41
N LEU A 191 -16.67 36.58 -5.40
CA LEU A 191 -17.48 37.30 -4.42
C LEU A 191 -18.96 37.10 -4.75
N VAL A 192 -19.67 36.33 -3.92
CA VAL A 192 -21.05 35.88 -4.14
C VAL A 192 -22.07 36.88 -3.57
N ARG A 193 -21.79 37.45 -2.40
CA ARG A 193 -22.69 38.38 -1.69
C ARG A 193 -21.92 39.35 -0.82
N THR A 194 -22.39 40.59 -0.75
CA THR A 194 -21.95 41.59 0.24
C THR A 194 -23.13 41.96 1.14
N SER A 195 -22.88 42.22 2.42
CA SER A 195 -23.86 42.73 3.39
C SER A 195 -23.26 43.91 4.14
N GLU A 196 -23.63 45.12 3.73
CA GLU A 196 -23.11 46.36 4.33
C GLU A 196 -23.93 46.74 5.56
N ASN A 197 -23.25 46.97 6.70
CA ASN A 197 -23.90 47.30 7.97
C ASN A 197 -23.30 48.59 8.58
N PRO A 198 -23.38 49.74 7.88
CA PRO A 198 -22.68 50.96 8.26
C PRO A 198 -23.12 51.53 9.63
N GLU A 199 -24.38 51.35 10.02
CA GLU A 199 -24.86 51.72 11.36
C GLU A 199 -24.13 50.95 12.48
N ASN A 200 -23.82 49.68 12.24
CA ASN A 200 -23.12 48.79 13.18
C ASN A 200 -21.60 48.76 12.94
N LYS A 201 -21.09 49.52 11.95
CA LYS A 201 -19.68 49.68 11.60
C LYS A 201 -18.96 48.40 11.18
N PHE A 202 -19.63 47.53 10.43
CA PHE A 202 -18.98 46.37 9.78
C PHE A 202 -19.59 46.09 8.40
N ASN A 203 -18.85 45.35 7.57
CA ASN A 203 -19.36 44.73 6.34
C ASN A 203 -19.04 43.23 6.35
N LEU A 204 -19.90 42.43 5.73
CA LEU A 204 -19.69 40.99 5.51
C LEU A 204 -19.54 40.72 4.02
N TYR A 205 -18.57 39.90 3.64
CA TYR A 205 -18.31 39.51 2.25
C TYR A 205 -18.28 37.98 2.15
N PHE A 206 -19.12 37.39 1.30
CA PHE A 206 -19.24 35.94 1.13
C PHE A 206 -18.60 35.53 -0.18
N LEU A 207 -17.54 34.73 -0.12
CA LEU A 207 -16.79 34.24 -1.28
C LEU A 207 -16.91 32.72 -1.41
N GLY A 208 -16.89 32.19 -2.63
CA GLY A 208 -16.94 30.76 -2.90
C GLY A 208 -16.50 30.40 -4.32
N TYR A 209 -16.62 29.13 -4.67
CA TYR A 209 -16.34 28.63 -6.02
C TYR A 209 -17.68 28.26 -6.70
N PRO A 210 -18.14 29.02 -7.71
CA PRO A 210 -19.42 28.75 -8.37
C PRO A 210 -19.45 27.38 -9.07
N ALA A 211 -18.33 26.98 -9.69
CA ALA A 211 -18.22 25.72 -10.43
C ALA A 211 -18.36 24.46 -9.56
N SER A 212 -18.26 24.57 -8.22
CA SER A 212 -18.46 23.46 -7.29
C SER A 212 -19.83 23.47 -6.59
N ASN A 213 -20.71 24.42 -6.92
CA ASN A 213 -21.99 24.63 -6.25
C ASN A 213 -23.17 24.77 -7.25
N PRO A 214 -24.43 24.64 -6.80
CA PRO A 214 -25.59 24.87 -7.65
C PRO A 214 -25.70 26.33 -8.11
N GLU A 215 -26.21 26.57 -9.32
CA GLU A 215 -26.50 27.93 -9.80
C GLU A 215 -27.46 28.68 -8.85
N ILE A 216 -27.14 29.95 -8.57
CA ILE A 216 -27.96 30.84 -7.74
C ILE A 216 -29.15 31.31 -8.57
N LYS A 217 -30.34 30.78 -8.26
CA LYS A 217 -31.60 31.15 -8.91
C LYS A 217 -32.22 32.36 -8.21
N GLU A 218 -33.05 33.12 -8.93
CA GLU A 218 -33.83 34.21 -8.32
C GLU A 218 -34.68 33.68 -7.17
N GLY A 219 -34.50 34.24 -5.96
CA GLY A 219 -35.17 33.80 -4.73
C GLY A 219 -34.51 32.65 -3.96
N SER A 220 -33.42 32.06 -4.46
CA SER A 220 -32.54 31.17 -3.67
C SER A 220 -31.24 31.90 -3.34
N GLY A 221 -31.04 32.27 -2.08
CA GLY A 221 -29.81 32.93 -1.63
C GLY A 221 -28.61 31.97 -1.55
N SER A 222 -27.43 32.53 -1.22
CA SER A 222 -26.20 31.76 -1.02
C SER A 222 -26.24 30.77 0.17
N ALA A 223 -27.37 30.64 0.87
CA ALA A 223 -27.61 29.68 1.94
C ALA A 223 -27.87 28.24 1.43
N GLU A 224 -28.12 28.06 0.13
CA GLU A 224 -28.19 26.73 -0.52
C GLU A 224 -26.81 26.11 -0.76
N TRP A 225 -25.73 26.90 -0.74
CA TRP A 225 -24.36 26.46 -1.06
C TRP A 225 -23.67 25.75 0.10
N GLU A 226 -22.61 25.01 -0.25
CA GLU A 226 -21.61 24.46 0.66
C GLU A 226 -20.24 25.05 0.32
N GLY A 227 -19.48 25.46 1.33
CA GLY A 227 -18.11 25.92 1.15
C GLY A 227 -18.00 27.39 0.75
N LEU A 228 -18.69 28.27 1.48
CA LEU A 228 -18.46 29.71 1.46
C LEU A 228 -17.48 30.15 2.55
N LEU A 229 -16.76 31.23 2.28
CA LEU A 229 -15.95 31.97 3.24
C LEU A 229 -16.63 33.32 3.49
N GLU A 230 -17.05 33.58 4.73
CA GLU A 230 -17.50 34.91 5.16
C GLU A 230 -16.30 35.68 5.73
N LEU A 231 -16.03 36.87 5.17
CA LEU A 231 -15.09 37.82 5.72
C LEU A 231 -15.85 38.96 6.41
N THR A 232 -15.73 39.05 7.74
CA THR A 232 -16.21 40.19 8.53
C THR A 232 -15.10 41.24 8.63
N TRP A 233 -15.31 42.42 8.05
CA TRP A 233 -14.43 43.59 8.25
C TRP A 233 -15.13 44.60 9.16
N ASN A 234 -14.45 45.03 10.23
CA ASN A 234 -14.94 46.04 11.17
C ASN A 234 -14.29 47.39 10.86
N TYR A 235 -15.07 48.46 10.71
CA TYR A 235 -14.56 49.72 10.19
C TYR A 235 -13.47 50.34 11.09
N GLY A 236 -12.31 50.64 10.50
CA GLY A 236 -11.18 51.24 11.20
C GLY A 236 -10.12 50.24 11.64
N THR A 237 -10.30 48.92 11.46
CA THR A 237 -9.24 47.95 11.75
C THR A 237 -8.07 48.05 10.77
N GLU A 238 -8.33 48.48 9.53
CA GLU A 238 -7.31 48.71 8.50
C GLU A 238 -6.29 49.78 8.91
N LYS A 239 -6.69 50.70 9.79
CA LYS A 239 -5.87 51.81 10.32
C LYS A 239 -5.10 51.49 11.60
N GLN A 240 -5.27 50.30 12.18
CA GLN A 240 -4.59 49.89 13.41
C GLN A 240 -3.19 49.35 13.08
N GLU A 241 -2.19 49.56 13.95
CA GLU A 241 -0.85 49.01 13.76
C GLU A 241 -0.75 47.55 14.19
N GLY A 242 0.06 46.75 13.49
CA GLY A 242 0.26 45.33 13.79
C GLY A 242 -0.92 44.41 13.41
N PRO A 243 -0.92 43.15 13.88
CA PRO A 243 -2.04 42.21 13.73
C PRO A 243 -3.22 42.64 14.61
N VAL A 244 -4.43 42.65 14.05
CA VAL A 244 -5.65 43.01 14.79
C VAL A 244 -6.42 41.78 15.28
N TYR A 245 -6.33 40.66 14.55
CA TYR A 245 -7.03 39.43 14.86
C TYR A 245 -6.09 38.27 15.14
N HIS A 246 -6.59 37.32 15.93
CA HIS A 246 -5.89 36.11 16.33
C HIS A 246 -6.07 35.00 15.28
N ASN A 247 -4.95 34.49 14.75
CA ASN A 247 -4.91 33.46 13.72
C ASN A 247 -5.26 32.04 14.21
N GLY A 248 -5.48 31.85 15.53
CA GLY A 248 -5.86 30.57 16.14
C GLY A 248 -4.73 29.54 16.34
N ASN A 249 -3.56 29.73 15.72
CA ASN A 249 -2.40 28.82 15.82
C ASN A 249 -1.31 29.34 16.77
N THR A 250 -1.27 30.65 17.03
CA THR A 250 -0.56 31.22 18.18
C THR A 250 -1.24 30.82 19.49
N GLU A 251 -0.48 30.74 20.58
CA GLU A 251 -1.07 30.40 21.89
C GLU A 251 -1.88 31.58 22.47
N PRO A 252 -3.06 31.34 23.07
CA PRO A 252 -3.69 30.04 23.26
C PRO A 252 -4.42 29.56 21.99
N GLN A 253 -4.20 28.31 21.60
CA GLN A 253 -4.69 27.78 20.33
C GLN A 253 -6.23 27.54 20.27
N GLY A 254 -6.76 27.50 19.04
CA GLY A 254 -8.16 27.21 18.74
C GLY A 254 -8.36 26.80 17.29
N PHE A 255 -8.97 27.68 16.48
CA PHE A 255 -9.04 27.54 15.02
C PHE A 255 -7.67 27.19 14.38
N GLY A 256 -7.65 26.26 13.44
CA GLY A 256 -6.45 25.86 12.70
C GLY A 256 -6.33 26.59 11.37
N HIS A 257 -7.11 26.14 10.39
CA HIS A 257 -6.98 26.59 9.01
C HIS A 257 -8.31 26.46 8.28
N ILE A 258 -8.43 27.14 7.14
CA ILE A 258 -9.28 26.68 6.04
C ILE A 258 -8.42 25.89 5.07
N CYS A 259 -9.01 24.99 4.28
CA CYS A 259 -8.29 24.20 3.29
C CYS A 259 -8.90 24.39 1.90
N ILE A 260 -8.04 24.58 0.89
CA ILE A 260 -8.42 24.63 -0.52
C ILE A 260 -7.91 23.37 -1.22
N SER A 261 -8.82 22.62 -1.85
CA SER A 261 -8.47 21.54 -2.76
C SER A 261 -8.21 22.07 -4.16
N VAL A 262 -7.11 21.64 -4.78
CA VAL A 262 -6.62 22.14 -6.08
C VAL A 262 -6.45 21.03 -7.13
N ASP A 263 -6.38 21.42 -8.40
CA ASP A 263 -6.19 20.55 -9.58
C ASP A 263 -4.81 19.89 -9.66
N ASP A 264 -3.74 20.66 -9.44
CA ASP A 264 -2.35 20.23 -9.48
C ASP A 264 -1.61 20.96 -8.34
N LEU A 265 -1.32 20.23 -7.26
CA LEU A 265 -0.74 20.82 -6.05
C LEU A 265 0.65 21.47 -6.28
N PRO A 266 1.58 20.87 -7.03
CA PRO A 266 2.79 21.55 -7.50
C PRO A 266 2.53 22.84 -8.29
N ALA A 267 1.69 22.81 -9.33
CA ALA A 267 1.44 23.99 -10.17
C ALA A 267 0.70 25.11 -9.42
N ALA A 268 -0.17 24.77 -8.47
CA ALA A 268 -0.77 25.72 -7.54
C ALA A 268 0.29 26.38 -6.66
N CYS A 269 1.24 25.61 -6.12
CA CYS A 269 2.35 26.14 -5.34
C CYS A 269 3.26 27.08 -6.17
N ASP A 270 3.63 26.70 -7.39
CA ASP A 270 4.40 27.56 -8.32
C ASP A 270 3.65 28.87 -8.63
N ARG A 271 2.33 28.79 -8.82
CA ARG A 271 1.46 29.96 -8.99
C ARG A 271 1.50 30.86 -7.77
N PHE A 272 1.35 30.32 -6.55
CA PHE A 272 1.47 31.08 -5.30
C PHE A 272 2.87 31.68 -5.08
N GLU A 273 3.95 31.00 -5.47
CA GLU A 273 5.31 31.56 -5.45
C GLU A 273 5.46 32.72 -6.44
N SER A 274 4.89 32.61 -7.66
CA SER A 274 4.92 33.69 -8.65
C SER A 274 4.18 34.96 -8.19
N LEU A 275 3.07 34.78 -7.46
CA LEU A 275 2.30 35.84 -6.80
C LEU A 275 2.94 36.34 -5.49
N LYS A 276 4.03 35.70 -5.02
CA LYS A 276 4.77 36.01 -3.79
C LYS A 276 3.94 35.86 -2.52
N VAL A 277 3.06 34.87 -2.50
CA VAL A 277 2.30 34.49 -1.31
C VAL A 277 3.24 34.07 -0.17
N ASN A 278 2.88 34.42 1.06
CA ASN A 278 3.62 33.99 2.24
C ASN A 278 3.35 32.50 2.52
N PHE A 279 4.37 31.65 2.36
CA PHE A 279 4.27 30.23 2.74
C PHE A 279 4.55 30.05 4.23
N LYS A 280 3.67 29.30 4.91
CA LYS A 280 3.91 28.75 6.25
C LYS A 280 4.69 27.43 6.17
N LYS A 281 4.43 26.63 5.13
CA LYS A 281 5.12 25.36 4.81
C LYS A 281 5.01 25.08 3.31
N ARG A 282 6.14 24.90 2.60
CA ARG A 282 6.17 24.46 1.19
C ARG A 282 6.05 22.94 1.06
N LEU A 283 5.86 22.44 -0.16
CA LEU A 283 5.95 21.01 -0.46
C LEU A 283 7.36 20.45 -0.16
N THR A 284 8.40 21.27 -0.28
CA THR A 284 9.79 20.91 0.07
C THR A 284 10.07 20.76 1.56
N ASP A 285 9.16 21.23 2.42
CA ASP A 285 9.48 21.50 3.82
C ASP A 285 9.02 20.35 4.74
N GLY A 286 9.96 19.76 5.47
CA GLY A 286 9.72 18.63 6.37
C GLY A 286 9.66 17.29 5.62
N ARG A 287 8.87 16.33 6.16
CA ARG A 287 8.71 14.97 5.60
C ARG A 287 7.41 14.76 4.80
N MET A 288 6.49 15.72 4.85
CA MET A 288 5.17 15.61 4.19
C MET A 288 5.17 16.47 2.92
N HIS A 289 5.33 15.82 1.77
CA HIS A 289 5.46 16.49 0.47
C HIS A 289 4.13 16.62 -0.30
N ASN A 290 3.02 16.18 0.32
CA ASN A 290 1.68 16.09 -0.24
C ASN A 290 0.71 17.20 0.24
N ILE A 291 1.19 18.16 1.04
CA ILE A 291 0.41 19.26 1.63
C ILE A 291 1.29 20.51 1.69
N ALA A 292 0.76 21.67 1.29
CA ALA A 292 1.35 22.98 1.54
C ALA A 292 0.47 23.81 2.50
N PHE A 293 1.08 24.76 3.20
CA PHE A 293 0.36 25.80 3.95
C PHE A 293 0.84 27.18 3.51
N ILE A 294 -0.11 28.02 3.12
CA ILE A 294 0.09 29.45 2.84
C ILE A 294 -0.59 30.30 3.93
N LEU A 295 -0.31 31.60 3.92
CA LEU A 295 -0.91 32.60 4.81
C LEU A 295 -1.69 33.62 4.00
N ASP A 296 -2.85 34.00 4.51
CA ASP A 296 -3.63 35.16 4.03
C ASP A 296 -3.02 36.50 4.54
N PRO A 297 -3.62 37.66 4.23
CA PRO A 297 -3.13 38.96 4.70
C PRO A 297 -3.16 39.17 6.22
N ASP A 298 -4.11 38.54 6.94
CA ASP A 298 -4.24 38.61 8.40
C ASP A 298 -3.36 37.56 9.14
N GLY A 299 -2.84 36.56 8.42
CA GLY A 299 -1.98 35.52 8.95
C GLY A 299 -2.70 34.24 9.37
N TYR A 300 -3.97 34.07 8.97
CA TYR A 300 -4.66 32.78 9.01
C TYR A 300 -3.95 31.79 8.10
N TRP A 301 -3.93 30.52 8.51
CA TRP A 301 -3.33 29.46 7.72
C TRP A 301 -4.36 28.94 6.71
N ILE A 302 -3.91 28.74 5.49
CA ILE A 302 -4.66 28.07 4.44
C ILE A 302 -3.89 26.81 4.06
N GLU A 303 -4.46 25.65 4.33
CA GLU A 303 -3.94 24.38 3.81
C GLU A 303 -4.27 24.26 2.31
N VAL A 304 -3.37 23.66 1.54
CA VAL A 304 -3.55 23.37 0.12
C VAL A 304 -3.31 21.88 -0.11
N VAL A 305 -4.34 21.18 -0.60
CA VAL A 305 -4.33 19.73 -0.81
C VAL A 305 -4.70 19.35 -2.24
N GLN A 306 -4.20 18.20 -2.69
CA GLN A 306 -4.49 17.66 -4.01
C GLN A 306 -5.92 17.11 -4.09
N ASN A 307 -6.71 17.59 -5.06
CA ASN A 307 -7.91 16.88 -5.48
C ASN A 307 -7.52 15.75 -6.44
N GLU A 308 -7.60 14.51 -5.97
CA GLU A 308 -7.28 13.30 -6.75
C GLU A 308 -8.37 12.90 -7.76
N GLY A 309 -9.54 13.56 -7.72
CA GLY A 309 -10.57 13.43 -8.76
C GLY A 309 -10.21 14.25 -10.01
N ILE A 310 -9.96 15.55 -9.82
CA ILE A 310 -9.64 16.50 -10.91
C ILE A 310 -8.34 16.12 -11.63
N LYS A 311 -7.34 15.64 -10.88
CA LYS A 311 -6.04 15.18 -11.42
C LYS A 311 -6.14 14.05 -12.46
N ARG A 312 -7.27 13.31 -12.49
CA ARG A 312 -7.46 12.16 -13.38
C ARG A 312 -8.08 12.52 -14.73
N THR A 313 -8.85 13.60 -14.83
CA THR A 313 -9.53 14.00 -16.08
C THR A 313 -8.57 14.68 -17.05
N GLY A 314 -7.69 15.57 -16.57
CA GLY A 314 -6.74 16.36 -17.38
C GLY A 314 -5.65 15.57 -18.13
N ARG A 315 -5.78 14.25 -18.26
CA ARG A 315 -4.98 13.38 -19.14
C ARG A 315 -5.79 12.80 -20.32
N LEU A 316 -7.11 13.02 -20.39
CA LEU A 316 -7.93 12.70 -21.57
C LEU A 316 -8.13 13.92 -22.50
N ASP A 317 -8.25 15.13 -21.94
CA ASP A 317 -8.66 16.32 -22.70
C ASP A 317 -7.62 16.79 -23.75
N LEU A 318 -6.36 16.36 -23.58
CA LEU A 318 -5.23 16.64 -24.49
C LEU A 318 -5.37 16.08 -25.93
N VAL A 319 -6.44 15.34 -26.23
CA VAL A 319 -6.71 14.78 -27.57
C VAL A 319 -7.63 15.68 -28.42
N VAL A 320 -8.32 16.67 -27.82
CA VAL A 320 -9.41 17.41 -28.51
C VAL A 320 -8.99 18.79 -29.02
N ASP A 321 -8.22 19.56 -28.24
CA ASP A 321 -7.92 20.99 -28.53
C ASP A 321 -6.96 21.24 -29.71
N LEU A 322 -6.44 20.19 -30.35
CA LEU A 322 -5.38 20.28 -31.38
C LEU A 322 -5.89 20.67 -32.79
N LEU A 323 -7.16 21.06 -32.95
CA LEU A 323 -7.80 21.25 -34.26
C LEU A 323 -8.40 22.64 -34.55
N THR A 324 -8.40 23.61 -33.62
CA THR A 324 -9.03 24.92 -33.87
C THR A 324 -8.26 26.15 -33.37
N MET A 325 -7.79 26.95 -34.35
CA MET A 325 -7.67 28.42 -34.40
C MET A 325 -6.26 28.96 -34.76
N SER A 326 -6.26 30.09 -35.47
CA SER A 326 -5.09 30.69 -36.15
C SER A 326 -4.55 31.94 -35.40
N PRO A 327 -3.31 32.38 -35.67
CA PRO A 327 -2.64 33.42 -34.87
C PRO A 327 -2.85 34.87 -35.39
N ASP A 328 -2.78 35.84 -34.47
CA ASP A 328 -2.54 37.28 -34.73
C ASP A 328 -1.92 37.92 -33.44
N PRO A 329 -1.37 39.16 -33.40
CA PRO A 329 0.04 39.28 -33.08
C PRO A 329 0.45 40.17 -31.87
N GLU A 330 1.71 39.96 -31.47
CA GLU A 330 2.62 40.78 -30.67
C GLU A 330 2.11 41.85 -29.67
N LYS A 331 2.48 41.66 -28.38
CA LYS A 331 2.92 42.77 -27.50
C LYS A 331 4.14 42.37 -26.67
N THR A 332 5.26 43.05 -26.88
CA THR A 332 6.54 42.77 -26.20
C THR A 332 6.51 43.13 -24.70
N LYS A 333 7.14 42.29 -23.87
CA LYS A 333 7.29 42.51 -22.41
C LYS A 333 8.74 42.31 -21.97
N LYS A 334 9.14 43.03 -20.93
CA LYS A 334 10.55 43.16 -20.48
C LYS A 334 11.07 41.87 -19.83
N ALA A 335 12.33 41.53 -20.11
CA ALA A 335 12.97 40.31 -19.63
C ALA A 335 13.07 40.24 -18.08
N PRO A 336 12.91 39.05 -17.48
CA PRO A 336 13.04 38.85 -16.03
C PRO A 336 14.51 38.95 -15.56
N ARG A 337 14.71 39.24 -14.27
CA ARG A 337 16.04 39.32 -13.66
C ARG A 337 16.66 37.93 -13.49
N LYS A 338 17.90 37.73 -13.99
CA LYS A 338 18.65 36.47 -13.84
C LYS A 338 18.88 36.13 -12.37
N HIS A 339 18.64 34.87 -11.99
CA HIS A 339 18.92 34.34 -10.66
C HIS A 339 20.43 34.04 -10.50
N VAL A 340 21.10 34.70 -9.57
CA VAL A 340 22.54 34.59 -9.34
C VAL A 340 22.82 33.45 -8.35
N THR A 341 23.46 32.37 -8.81
CA THR A 341 23.71 31.16 -8.01
C THR A 341 24.88 31.29 -7.03
N THR A 342 25.82 32.21 -7.29
CA THR A 342 27.11 32.31 -6.57
C THR A 342 27.41 33.77 -6.24
N ALA A 343 27.72 34.06 -4.98
CA ALA A 343 28.09 35.40 -4.53
C ALA A 343 29.61 35.58 -4.51
N CYS A 344 30.10 36.78 -4.84
CA CYS A 344 31.52 37.11 -4.70
C CYS A 344 31.98 37.07 -3.23
N VAL A 345 33.27 36.78 -3.02
CA VAL A 345 33.88 36.60 -1.71
C VAL A 345 33.60 37.79 -0.77
N PRO A 346 33.78 39.07 -1.16
CA PRO A 346 33.54 40.18 -0.24
C PRO A 346 32.07 40.35 0.17
N CYS A 347 31.12 39.95 -0.68
CA CYS A 347 29.69 39.96 -0.32
C CYS A 347 29.32 38.76 0.57
N ARG A 348 29.90 37.58 0.30
CA ARG A 348 29.78 36.37 1.13
C ARG A 348 30.30 36.60 2.55
N GLU A 349 31.50 37.15 2.68
CA GLU A 349 32.10 37.58 3.97
C GLU A 349 31.25 38.64 4.68
N SER A 350 30.83 39.68 3.94
CA SER A 350 30.01 40.78 4.49
C SER A 350 28.55 40.37 4.74
N LYS A 351 28.17 39.12 4.48
CA LYS A 351 26.80 38.56 4.60
C LYS A 351 25.71 39.40 3.89
N ILE A 352 26.03 39.98 2.74
CA ILE A 352 25.10 40.75 1.90
C ILE A 352 24.80 40.04 0.58
N ARG A 353 23.61 40.24 0.03
CA ARG A 353 23.27 39.72 -1.31
C ARG A 353 24.22 40.30 -2.36
N CYS A 354 24.75 39.43 -3.22
CA CYS A 354 25.50 39.81 -4.41
C CYS A 354 24.56 39.86 -5.60
N ASP A 355 24.68 40.90 -6.43
CA ASP A 355 23.92 41.10 -7.67
C ASP A 355 24.55 40.39 -8.89
N GLY A 356 25.69 39.71 -8.71
CA GLY A 356 26.30 38.82 -9.71
C GLY A 356 26.95 39.50 -10.91
N ALA A 357 26.87 40.83 -11.03
CA ALA A 357 27.47 41.53 -12.15
C ALA A 357 29.00 41.40 -12.18
N THR A 358 29.54 41.27 -13.39
CA THR A 358 30.98 41.22 -13.70
C THR A 358 31.38 42.48 -14.49
N PRO A 359 32.63 42.96 -14.36
CA PRO A 359 33.71 42.45 -13.51
C PRO A 359 33.53 42.78 -12.02
N ASN A 360 32.65 43.71 -11.65
CA ASN A 360 32.38 44.06 -10.25
C ASN A 360 30.87 44.18 -9.99
N CYS A 361 30.37 43.49 -8.95
CA CYS A 361 28.98 43.63 -8.51
C CYS A 361 28.73 45.00 -7.83
N GLN A 362 27.51 45.54 -7.90
CA GLN A 362 27.15 46.85 -7.35
C GLN A 362 27.46 46.99 -5.86
N ASN A 363 27.42 45.90 -5.09
CA ASN A 363 27.75 45.92 -3.67
C ASN A 363 29.26 45.92 -3.38
N CYS A 364 30.10 45.39 -4.27
CA CYS A 364 31.55 45.59 -4.22
C CYS A 364 31.93 46.98 -4.72
N GLN A 365 31.36 47.41 -5.86
CA GLN A 365 31.61 48.70 -6.48
C GLN A 365 31.30 49.88 -5.53
N ARG A 366 30.11 49.88 -4.90
CA ARG A 366 29.74 50.92 -3.91
C ARG A 366 30.55 50.89 -2.62
N LYS A 367 31.24 49.78 -2.31
CA LYS A 367 32.07 49.63 -1.10
C LYS A 367 33.57 49.73 -1.36
N GLY A 368 33.99 50.02 -2.60
CA GLY A 368 35.40 50.08 -2.98
C GLY A 368 36.16 48.77 -2.75
N LYS A 369 35.47 47.62 -2.76
CA LYS A 369 36.09 46.30 -2.53
C LYS A 369 36.29 45.55 -3.84
N GLU A 370 37.46 44.94 -4.00
CA GLU A 370 37.83 44.12 -5.16
C GLU A 370 36.90 42.89 -5.30
N CYS A 371 36.19 42.76 -6.42
CA CYS A 371 35.16 41.74 -6.59
C CYS A 371 35.73 40.42 -7.14
N LYS A 372 36.13 39.50 -6.24
CA LYS A 372 36.61 38.16 -6.60
C LYS A 372 35.56 37.08 -6.34
N TYR A 373 35.49 36.09 -7.21
CA TYR A 373 34.66 34.87 -7.06
C TYR A 373 35.59 33.65 -6.95
N GLN A 374 35.37 32.81 -5.94
CA GLN A 374 36.09 31.54 -5.78
C GLN A 374 35.16 30.38 -6.14
N HIS A 375 35.53 29.61 -7.15
CA HIS A 375 34.70 28.53 -7.70
C HIS A 375 35.00 27.13 -7.11
N GLY A 376 36.03 26.99 -6.26
CA GLY A 376 36.41 25.71 -5.65
C GLY A 376 35.64 25.36 -4.36
N ASP A 377 35.22 26.36 -3.57
CA ASP A 377 34.74 26.18 -2.18
C ASP A 377 33.22 26.23 -2.01
N ASP A 378 32.44 25.94 -3.07
CA ASP A 378 30.97 25.93 -3.02
C ASP A 378 30.42 24.59 -3.52
N LYS A 379 30.03 23.71 -2.59
CA LYS A 379 29.56 22.33 -2.86
C LYS A 379 28.13 22.28 -3.41
N ARG A 380 27.80 23.16 -4.36
CA ARG A 380 26.50 23.27 -5.04
C ARG A 380 26.68 22.98 -6.52
N LYS A 381 25.63 22.51 -7.21
CA LYS A 381 25.68 22.26 -8.66
C LYS A 381 26.16 23.53 -9.39
N VAL A 382 27.16 23.39 -10.24
CA VAL A 382 27.56 24.42 -11.20
C VAL A 382 26.31 24.82 -12.02
N SER A 383 26.09 26.11 -12.23
CA SER A 383 24.93 26.57 -13.00
C SER A 383 25.04 26.06 -14.44
N LEU A 384 23.92 25.65 -15.06
CA LEU A 384 23.92 25.08 -16.42
C LEU A 384 24.69 25.97 -17.40
N ARG A 385 24.46 27.30 -17.35
CA ARG A 385 25.21 28.29 -18.14
C ARG A 385 26.73 28.20 -17.93
N ALA A 386 27.21 28.16 -16.68
CA ALA A 386 28.64 28.07 -16.39
C ALA A 386 29.24 26.72 -16.81
N SER A 387 28.46 25.63 -16.75
CA SER A 387 28.85 24.35 -17.34
C SER A 387 28.94 24.42 -18.87
N THR A 388 27.96 25.02 -19.54
CA THR A 388 27.99 25.21 -21.01
C THR A 388 29.11 26.17 -21.45
N GLU A 389 29.41 27.22 -20.67
CA GLU A 389 30.56 28.11 -20.91
C GLU A 389 31.89 27.34 -20.75
N LEU A 390 32.03 26.49 -19.73
CA LEU A 390 33.20 25.61 -19.55
C LEU A 390 33.32 24.56 -20.65
N PHE A 391 32.22 23.93 -21.06
CA PHE A 391 32.23 22.93 -22.13
C PHE A 391 32.48 23.56 -23.50
N SER A 392 31.90 24.72 -23.81
CA SER A 392 32.22 25.48 -25.05
C SER A 392 33.71 25.82 -25.08
N ALA A 393 34.24 26.46 -24.02
CA ALA A 393 35.66 26.80 -23.97
C ALA A 393 36.58 25.56 -24.06
N ARG A 394 36.13 24.39 -23.58
CA ARG A 394 36.89 23.14 -23.72
C ARG A 394 36.79 22.54 -25.13
N ILE A 395 35.64 22.65 -25.79
CA ILE A 395 35.45 22.26 -27.19
C ILE A 395 36.29 23.18 -28.09
N ASP A 396 36.26 24.50 -27.87
CA ASP A 396 37.08 25.48 -28.59
C ASP A 396 38.58 25.17 -28.46
N GLN A 397 39.06 24.82 -27.26
CA GLN A 397 40.44 24.34 -27.04
C GLN A 397 40.75 23.05 -27.83
N LEU A 398 39.83 22.09 -27.86
CA LEU A 398 40.02 20.82 -28.57
C LEU A 398 40.00 21.03 -30.10
N CYS A 399 39.11 21.90 -30.61
CA CYS A 399 39.06 22.29 -32.01
C CYS A 399 40.30 23.09 -32.44
N HIS A 400 40.88 23.90 -31.55
CA HIS A 400 42.17 24.56 -31.79
C HIS A 400 43.30 23.53 -31.88
N PHE A 401 43.40 22.63 -30.90
CA PHE A 401 44.40 21.55 -30.88
C PHE A 401 44.31 20.63 -32.10
N ILE A 402 43.09 20.24 -32.51
CA ILE A 402 42.81 19.44 -33.71
C ILE A 402 43.37 20.13 -34.96
N LYS A 403 43.11 21.44 -35.13
CA LYS A 403 43.63 22.25 -36.24
C LYS A 403 45.15 22.44 -36.18
N GLU A 404 45.74 22.61 -34.98
CA GLU A 404 47.20 22.66 -34.79
C GLU A 404 47.90 21.34 -35.12
N GLN A 405 47.22 20.21 -34.97
CA GLN A 405 47.70 18.89 -35.41
C GLN A 405 47.40 18.58 -36.89
N GLY A 406 46.89 19.55 -37.66
CA GLY A 406 46.61 19.38 -39.09
C GLY A 406 45.42 18.47 -39.41
N LEU A 407 44.52 18.28 -38.45
CA LEU A 407 43.30 17.50 -38.60
C LEU A 407 42.08 18.45 -38.72
N GLU A 408 41.09 18.06 -39.50
CA GLU A 408 39.79 18.75 -39.52
C GLU A 408 38.80 18.03 -38.58
N PRO A 409 38.00 18.78 -37.78
CA PRO A 409 36.89 18.18 -37.03
C PRO A 409 35.81 17.70 -38.01
N PRO A 410 35.12 16.58 -37.72
CA PRO A 410 34.10 16.03 -38.62
C PRO A 410 32.94 17.03 -38.82
N PRO A 411 32.37 17.11 -40.05
CA PRO A 411 31.30 18.05 -40.34
C PRO A 411 30.03 17.71 -39.56
N MET A 412 29.51 18.71 -38.84
CA MET A 412 28.24 18.62 -38.13
C MET A 412 27.09 18.77 -39.11
N ASN A 413 25.99 18.03 -38.89
CA ASN A 413 24.75 18.21 -39.64
C ASN A 413 24.27 19.68 -39.50
N PRO A 414 23.92 20.40 -40.58
CA PRO A 414 23.50 21.80 -40.50
C PRO A 414 22.24 22.02 -39.64
N GLU A 415 21.36 21.02 -39.49
CA GLU A 415 20.22 21.13 -38.55
C GLU A 415 20.68 21.10 -37.09
N ASP A 416 21.62 20.21 -36.75
CA ASP A 416 22.22 20.13 -35.42
C ASP A 416 23.09 21.36 -35.11
N GLU A 417 23.85 21.88 -36.09
CA GLU A 417 24.60 23.12 -35.87
C GLU A 417 23.66 24.32 -35.70
N ALA A 418 22.54 24.38 -36.45
CA ALA A 418 21.50 25.38 -36.24
C ALA A 418 20.85 25.23 -34.85
N GLY A 419 20.62 24.00 -34.39
CA GLY A 419 20.14 23.70 -33.03
C GLY A 419 21.11 24.19 -31.95
N MET A 420 22.40 23.85 -32.09
CA MET A 420 23.46 24.28 -31.18
C MET A 420 23.62 25.82 -31.15
N ASN A 421 23.55 26.49 -32.31
CA ASN A 421 23.56 27.94 -32.39
C ASN A 421 22.36 28.55 -31.63
N ARG A 422 21.13 28.07 -31.87
CA ARG A 422 19.93 28.51 -31.12
C ARG A 422 20.10 28.36 -29.60
N VAL A 423 20.73 27.27 -29.14
CA VAL A 423 20.98 27.03 -27.70
C VAL A 423 22.02 28.02 -27.13
N LEU A 424 23.14 28.24 -27.84
CA LEU A 424 24.18 29.19 -27.41
C LEU A 424 23.67 30.64 -27.37
N ASP A 425 22.90 31.05 -28.38
CA ASP A 425 22.26 32.37 -28.44
C ASP A 425 21.21 32.55 -27.34
N THR A 426 20.35 31.55 -27.13
CA THR A 426 19.34 31.55 -26.05
C THR A 426 19.99 31.66 -24.67
N LEU A 427 21.12 30.99 -24.47
CA LEU A 427 21.92 31.09 -23.25
C LEU A 427 22.76 32.38 -23.16
N GLN A 428 22.86 33.15 -24.25
CA GLN A 428 23.72 34.34 -24.38
C GLN A 428 25.19 34.04 -24.05
N ILE A 429 25.73 32.97 -24.65
CA ILE A 429 27.13 32.54 -24.52
C ILE A 429 27.87 32.95 -25.80
N PRO A 430 28.89 33.82 -25.74
CA PRO A 430 29.61 34.23 -26.94
C PRO A 430 30.39 33.06 -27.55
N ARG A 431 30.15 32.72 -28.83
CA ARG A 431 31.14 31.95 -29.61
C ARG A 431 32.43 32.77 -29.69
N GLY A 432 33.55 32.17 -29.31
CA GLY A 432 34.80 32.87 -28.95
C GLY A 432 35.60 33.54 -30.07
N PHE A 433 35.06 33.72 -31.29
CA PHE A 433 35.75 34.37 -32.40
C PHE A 433 34.85 35.29 -33.22
N SER A 434 35.26 36.56 -33.33
CA SER A 434 34.72 37.48 -34.35
C SER A 434 35.32 37.16 -35.72
N GLN A 435 34.52 37.29 -36.78
CA GLN A 435 35.01 37.20 -38.15
C GLN A 435 36.05 38.30 -38.42
N VAL A 436 37.17 37.94 -39.03
CA VAL A 436 37.89 38.89 -39.89
C VAL A 436 37.10 38.96 -41.20
N SER A 437 36.76 40.17 -41.62
CA SER A 437 35.82 40.43 -42.71
C SER A 437 36.30 39.91 -44.07
N ALA A 438 35.50 39.04 -44.70
CA ALA A 438 35.51 38.81 -46.14
C ALA A 438 34.16 39.25 -46.72
N GLY A 439 34.11 40.49 -47.21
CA GLY A 439 32.94 41.00 -47.94
C GLY A 439 32.89 40.42 -49.36
N THR A 440 31.71 40.03 -49.81
CA THR A 440 31.45 39.61 -51.19
C THR A 440 30.51 40.62 -51.83
N ASP A 441 30.90 41.21 -52.96
CA ASP A 441 30.03 42.05 -53.77
C ASP A 441 30.00 41.55 -55.22
N GLU A 442 28.81 41.07 -55.61
CA GLU A 442 28.15 41.08 -56.92
C GLU A 442 28.85 40.61 -58.23
N LYS A 443 28.01 40.45 -59.26
CA LYS A 443 28.35 39.90 -60.59
C LYS A 443 28.61 41.00 -61.62
N ALA A 444 29.65 40.85 -62.43
CA ALA A 444 29.72 41.39 -63.80
C ALA A 444 30.59 40.48 -64.70
N PRO A 445 30.36 40.43 -66.04
CA PRO A 445 30.99 39.42 -66.91
C PRO A 445 32.21 39.92 -67.71
N LEU A 446 32.99 38.94 -68.20
CA LEU A 446 33.81 38.92 -69.43
C LEU A 446 34.70 40.14 -69.76
N ASP A 447 36.03 39.95 -69.72
CA ASP A 447 36.89 40.17 -70.90
C ASP A 447 38.32 39.60 -70.71
N GLU A 448 38.95 39.17 -71.81
CA GLU A 448 40.41 39.01 -71.97
C GLU A 448 41.03 40.39 -72.34
N PRO A 449 42.37 40.67 -72.29
CA PRO A 449 43.46 39.72 -72.51
C PRO A 449 44.83 40.00 -71.81
N THR A 450 45.86 39.26 -72.26
CA THR A 450 47.31 39.62 -72.33
C THR A 450 48.20 39.72 -71.08
N ALA A 451 49.01 38.66 -70.93
CA ALA A 451 50.47 38.67 -71.15
C ALA A 451 51.48 39.01 -70.02
N SER A 452 52.67 38.41 -70.19
CA SER A 452 53.90 38.47 -69.38
C SER A 452 53.82 37.81 -67.98
N GLY A 453 54.86 37.11 -67.49
CA GLY A 453 56.07 36.64 -68.18
C GLY A 453 57.26 36.47 -67.22
N GLY A 454 57.73 35.23 -67.02
CA GLY A 454 58.91 34.95 -66.19
C GLY A 454 59.11 33.45 -65.92
N SER A 455 60.28 32.92 -66.22
CA SER A 455 60.67 31.51 -66.04
C SER A 455 62.12 31.44 -65.53
N ILE A 456 62.55 30.29 -64.96
CA ILE A 456 63.87 29.61 -65.15
C ILE A 456 64.39 28.80 -63.91
N LYS A 457 64.49 27.47 -64.08
CA LYS A 457 65.47 26.44 -63.58
C LYS A 457 65.80 26.24 -62.08
N SER A 458 65.39 25.10 -61.51
CA SER A 458 66.06 23.76 -61.41
C SER A 458 67.63 23.63 -61.30
N PRO A 459 68.23 22.42 -61.02
CA PRO A 459 68.72 21.82 -59.74
C PRO A 459 70.27 21.46 -59.82
N PRO A 460 70.93 20.36 -59.32
CA PRO A 460 70.63 19.22 -58.39
C PRO A 460 71.80 18.69 -57.45
N GLN A 461 71.60 17.51 -56.80
CA GLN A 461 72.55 16.38 -56.47
C GLN A 461 73.61 16.36 -55.31
N ASP A 462 73.40 15.43 -54.34
CA ASP A 462 74.20 14.24 -53.88
C ASP A 462 75.75 14.19 -53.77
N PRO A 463 76.39 13.25 -52.98
CA PRO A 463 75.98 12.53 -51.75
C PRO A 463 77.01 12.79 -50.58
N PRO A 464 77.98 11.96 -50.05
CA PRO A 464 78.33 10.51 -50.07
C PRO A 464 78.29 9.81 -48.66
N ALA A 465 79.20 8.86 -48.32
CA ALA A 465 79.23 8.04 -47.06
C ALA A 465 80.64 7.57 -46.61
N VAL A 466 80.82 6.99 -45.38
CA VAL A 466 81.78 5.89 -44.95
C VAL A 466 81.81 5.67 -43.40
N ASN A 467 82.37 4.53 -42.92
CA ASN A 467 82.36 3.90 -41.56
C ASN A 467 83.85 3.68 -41.05
N PRO A 468 84.28 2.80 -40.09
CA PRO A 468 83.70 2.09 -38.91
C PRO A 468 84.63 1.98 -37.63
N LYS A 469 84.33 1.06 -36.68
CA LYS A 469 85.15 0.36 -35.60
C LYS A 469 84.89 0.78 -34.12
N VAL A 470 84.93 -0.10 -33.07
CA VAL A 470 85.16 -1.58 -32.93
C VAL A 470 84.64 -2.15 -31.56
N ALA A 471 84.34 -3.47 -31.50
CA ALA A 471 84.20 -4.37 -30.30
C ALA A 471 83.03 -4.14 -29.28
N THR A 472 82.45 -5.11 -28.52
CA THR A 472 82.04 -6.58 -28.59
C THR A 472 81.52 -6.99 -27.19
N PRO A 473 80.88 -8.16 -26.89
CA PRO A 473 80.35 -9.26 -27.75
C PRO A 473 78.81 -9.53 -27.57
N SER A 474 78.06 -9.96 -28.61
CA SER A 474 77.54 -11.34 -28.90
C SER A 474 76.43 -11.89 -27.96
N THR A 475 75.33 -12.57 -28.34
CA THR A 475 74.63 -13.05 -29.60
C THR A 475 73.29 -13.71 -29.12
N ASN A 476 72.18 -14.00 -29.82
CA ASN A 476 71.65 -14.03 -31.22
C ASN A 476 70.10 -13.74 -31.13
N LEU A 477 69.18 -13.68 -32.13
CA LEU A 477 68.95 -14.28 -33.48
C LEU A 477 68.47 -15.77 -33.47
N VAL A 478 67.62 -16.32 -34.35
CA VAL A 478 67.09 -15.95 -35.71
C VAL A 478 65.55 -16.25 -35.81
N ALA A 479 64.90 -15.88 -36.94
CA ALA A 479 63.51 -16.17 -37.30
C ALA A 479 63.26 -17.52 -38.04
N SER A 480 62.10 -17.66 -38.70
CA SER A 480 61.45 -18.88 -39.23
C SER A 480 62.04 -19.56 -40.50
N GLY A 481 62.00 -20.90 -40.60
CA GLY A 481 62.15 -21.64 -41.87
C GLY A 481 62.30 -23.19 -41.82
N ALA A 482 61.27 -23.92 -42.25
CA ALA A 482 61.14 -25.30 -42.78
C ALA A 482 62.18 -26.45 -42.57
N SER A 483 61.67 -27.62 -42.10
CA SER A 483 62.06 -29.03 -42.42
C SER A 483 63.43 -29.59 -41.95
N PRO A 484 63.65 -30.94 -41.89
CA PRO A 484 62.77 -32.12 -42.10
C PRO A 484 62.61 -33.04 -40.84
N GLY A 485 62.19 -34.31 -41.01
CA GLY A 485 62.02 -35.34 -39.94
C GLY A 485 63.32 -36.03 -39.46
N GLN A 486 63.32 -37.16 -38.73
CA GLN A 486 62.28 -38.18 -38.42
C GLN A 486 62.36 -38.58 -36.90
N ASP A 487 61.38 -39.20 -36.24
CA ASP A 487 61.01 -40.65 -36.15
C ASP A 487 59.94 -40.76 -35.01
N THR A 488 59.04 -41.74 -34.83
CA THR A 488 58.65 -43.02 -35.48
C THR A 488 57.10 -43.03 -35.70
N ALA A 489 56.55 -43.43 -36.85
CA ALA A 489 56.07 -44.78 -37.25
C ALA A 489 55.02 -45.44 -36.30
N SER A 490 53.87 -45.97 -36.76
CA SER A 490 53.27 -46.05 -38.12
C SER A 490 51.83 -46.61 -38.15
N SER A 491 50.99 -46.15 -39.11
CA SER A 491 49.90 -46.84 -39.87
C SER A 491 48.96 -47.90 -39.23
N GLY A 492 47.65 -47.99 -39.55
CA GLY A 492 46.80 -47.20 -40.47
C GLY A 492 45.69 -48.03 -41.19
N LYS A 493 44.92 -47.38 -42.08
CA LYS A 493 43.90 -47.90 -43.03
C LYS A 493 42.53 -48.39 -42.49
N ALA A 494 41.55 -48.33 -43.39
CA ALA A 494 40.14 -48.82 -43.35
C ALA A 494 39.93 -49.86 -44.49
N PRO A 495 38.72 -50.33 -44.90
CA PRO A 495 37.35 -50.12 -44.38
C PRO A 495 36.42 -51.39 -44.30
N SER A 496 35.21 -51.24 -43.71
CA SER A 496 33.98 -52.06 -43.97
C SER A 496 34.02 -53.58 -43.66
N PRO A 497 32.94 -54.37 -43.91
CA PRO A 497 31.56 -54.29 -43.40
C PRO A 497 31.09 -55.64 -42.73
N GLU A 498 29.78 -55.75 -42.43
CA GLU A 498 29.06 -56.98 -41.99
C GLU A 498 29.48 -57.54 -40.60
N GLY A 499 28.67 -58.24 -39.79
CA GLY A 499 27.33 -58.78 -39.97
C GLY A 499 27.35 -60.32 -39.96
N TRP A 500 26.67 -61.00 -39.01
CA TRP A 500 26.28 -62.43 -39.06
C TRP A 500 25.32 -62.79 -37.89
N ASN A 501 24.51 -63.83 -38.08
CA ASN A 501 23.41 -64.23 -37.17
C ASN A 501 23.18 -65.76 -37.21
N PRO A 502 23.16 -66.47 -36.07
CA PRO A 502 22.74 -67.88 -36.04
C PRO A 502 21.77 -68.24 -34.87
N PHE A 503 20.53 -68.63 -35.21
CA PHE A 503 19.48 -69.22 -34.34
C PHE A 503 18.91 -68.31 -33.22
N GLY A 504 17.64 -68.43 -32.78
CA GLY A 504 16.49 -69.17 -33.34
C GLY A 504 15.57 -69.82 -32.30
N MET A 505 14.35 -69.26 -32.09
CA MET A 505 13.20 -69.85 -31.34
C MET A 505 13.44 -70.03 -29.81
N VAL A 506 12.48 -70.13 -28.86
CA VAL A 506 11.00 -69.99 -28.76
C VAL A 506 10.63 -69.79 -27.23
N PRO A 507 9.41 -69.38 -26.81
CA PRO A 507 9.19 -68.74 -25.49
C PRO A 507 8.43 -69.54 -24.38
N GLY A 508 8.32 -68.92 -23.19
CA GLY A 508 7.42 -69.20 -22.04
C GLY A 508 7.55 -68.05 -21.00
N ALA A 509 6.53 -67.49 -20.34
CA ALA A 509 5.43 -68.07 -19.52
C ALA A 509 5.93 -68.71 -18.21
N SER A 510 5.43 -68.41 -17.00
CA SER A 510 4.41 -67.45 -16.48
C SER A 510 4.93 -66.83 -15.14
N ASP A 511 4.25 -66.05 -14.27
CA ASP A 511 2.82 -65.89 -13.94
C ASP A 511 2.54 -64.59 -13.14
N ASN A 512 1.26 -64.33 -12.86
CA ASN A 512 0.64 -63.31 -11.97
C ASN A 512 1.50 -62.57 -10.91
N GLN A 513 1.32 -61.23 -10.79
CA GLN A 513 0.51 -60.63 -9.70
C GLN A 513 0.24 -59.10 -9.83
N ASN A 514 -1.06 -58.76 -9.85
CA ASN A 514 -1.74 -57.56 -9.33
C ASN A 514 -1.13 -56.15 -9.52
N PHE A 515 -1.72 -55.41 -10.47
CA PHE A 515 -1.81 -53.94 -10.44
C PHE A 515 -2.73 -53.47 -9.29
N VAL A 516 -2.40 -52.32 -8.67
CA VAL A 516 -3.35 -51.53 -7.86
C VAL A 516 -3.25 -50.07 -8.31
N GLN A 517 -4.27 -49.60 -9.02
CA GLN A 517 -4.31 -48.26 -9.60
C GLN A 517 -5.24 -47.35 -8.77
N TRP A 518 -4.66 -46.35 -8.12
CA TRP A 518 -5.41 -45.37 -7.33
C TRP A 518 -5.96 -44.25 -8.22
N GLY A 519 -7.27 -44.24 -8.44
CA GLY A 519 -7.98 -43.14 -9.08
C GLY A 519 -8.51 -42.15 -8.03
N PHE A 520 -8.29 -40.86 -8.26
CA PHE A 520 -8.97 -39.76 -7.55
C PHE A 520 -9.45 -38.75 -8.59
N THR A 521 -10.77 -38.65 -8.77
CA THR A 521 -11.41 -37.64 -9.62
C THR A 521 -12.18 -36.66 -8.74
N LEU A 522 -11.75 -35.40 -8.72
CA LEU A 522 -12.51 -34.29 -8.13
C LEU A 522 -13.37 -33.63 -9.24
N PRO A 523 -14.59 -33.16 -8.92
CA PRO A 523 -15.49 -32.58 -9.91
C PRO A 523 -14.98 -31.23 -10.42
N THR A 524 -14.91 -31.09 -11.75
CA THR A 524 -14.54 -29.84 -12.43
C THR A 524 -15.76 -28.91 -12.61
N ALA A 525 -15.64 -27.87 -13.44
CA ALA A 525 -16.44 -26.63 -13.36
C ALA A 525 -17.95 -26.72 -13.73
N GLU A 526 -18.50 -27.90 -14.05
CA GLU A 526 -19.93 -28.07 -14.41
C GLU A 526 -20.90 -27.78 -13.24
N SER A 527 -20.40 -27.66 -12.01
CA SER A 527 -21.21 -27.37 -10.83
C SER A 527 -21.67 -25.90 -10.69
N LEU A 528 -21.13 -24.96 -11.50
CA LEU A 528 -21.42 -23.52 -11.37
C LEU A 528 -22.74 -23.09 -12.03
N ASP A 529 -23.08 -23.57 -13.23
CA ASP A 529 -24.34 -23.21 -13.89
C ASP A 529 -25.57 -23.68 -13.10
N THR A 530 -25.43 -24.83 -12.41
CA THR A 530 -26.46 -25.38 -11.52
C THR A 530 -26.78 -24.44 -10.35
N ILE A 531 -25.84 -23.58 -9.93
CA ILE A 531 -26.06 -22.58 -8.87
C ILE A 531 -26.76 -21.34 -9.42
N TYR A 532 -26.35 -20.83 -10.59
CA TYR A 532 -26.97 -19.64 -11.19
C TYR A 532 -28.38 -19.91 -11.75
N ALA A 533 -28.65 -21.10 -12.27
CA ALA A 533 -29.96 -21.46 -12.81
C ALA A 533 -31.11 -21.45 -11.77
N ASN A 534 -30.80 -21.65 -10.48
CA ASN A 534 -31.80 -21.88 -9.43
C ASN A 534 -32.32 -20.59 -8.73
N LEU A 535 -31.88 -19.40 -9.14
CA LEU A 535 -32.29 -18.13 -8.50
C LEU A 535 -33.47 -17.40 -9.18
N ASN A 536 -33.89 -17.80 -10.38
CA ASN A 536 -34.99 -17.16 -11.13
C ASN A 536 -36.24 -18.05 -11.23
N GLY A 537 -37.00 -18.18 -10.12
CA GLY A 537 -38.15 -19.08 -9.98
C GLY A 537 -39.48 -18.43 -9.56
N GLY A 538 -39.86 -17.29 -10.13
CA GLY A 538 -40.93 -16.41 -9.62
C GLY A 538 -42.25 -16.33 -10.42
N THR A 539 -43.06 -17.39 -10.46
CA THR A 539 -44.49 -17.42 -10.84
C THR A 539 -44.97 -16.78 -12.17
N ARG A 540 -45.42 -17.62 -13.12
CA ARG A 540 -46.84 -17.70 -13.62
C ARG A 540 -46.95 -18.49 -14.95
N ALA A 541 -47.60 -19.65 -14.91
CA ALA A 541 -48.18 -20.34 -16.08
C ALA A 541 -49.35 -21.25 -15.61
N ALA A 542 -50.30 -21.58 -16.50
CA ALA A 542 -51.47 -22.40 -16.17
C ALA A 542 -51.97 -23.23 -17.38
N ALA A 543 -52.64 -24.36 -17.08
CA ALA A 543 -53.20 -25.37 -18.00
C ALA A 543 -52.15 -26.15 -18.84
N MET A 544 -52.01 -27.49 -18.76
CA MET A 544 -52.95 -28.61 -19.08
C MET A 544 -53.22 -28.77 -20.59
N PRO A 545 -53.39 -30.00 -21.15
CA PRO A 545 -53.18 -31.35 -20.55
C PRO A 545 -52.63 -32.49 -21.48
N ARG A 546 -52.00 -33.53 -20.88
CA ARG A 546 -52.13 -35.00 -21.21
C ARG A 546 -51.67 -35.52 -22.61
N MET A 547 -51.35 -36.80 -22.89
CA MET A 547 -51.28 -38.16 -22.26
C MET A 547 -50.49 -39.09 -23.23
N PRO A 548 -50.16 -40.39 -22.95
CA PRO A 548 -50.11 -41.17 -21.69
C PRO A 548 -48.72 -41.84 -21.46
N VAL A 549 -48.66 -42.87 -20.58
CA VAL A 549 -47.46 -43.62 -20.13
C VAL A 549 -47.56 -45.11 -20.52
N ASN A 550 -46.42 -45.84 -20.57
CA ASN A 550 -46.18 -47.29 -20.35
C ASN A 550 -45.13 -47.86 -21.35
N THR A 551 -44.24 -48.82 -21.03
CA THR A 551 -44.01 -49.61 -19.80
C THR A 551 -42.56 -50.16 -19.73
N GLU A 552 -41.99 -50.14 -18.51
CA GLU A 552 -41.22 -51.22 -17.83
C GLU A 552 -40.04 -52.01 -18.44
N LEU A 553 -39.20 -52.47 -17.49
CA LEU A 553 -38.20 -53.56 -17.51
C LEU A 553 -36.72 -53.26 -17.86
N SER A 554 -35.87 -53.92 -17.07
CA SER A 554 -34.41 -53.99 -16.99
C SER A 554 -34.10 -55.47 -16.58
N PRO A 555 -32.86 -56.02 -16.56
CA PRO A 555 -31.55 -55.43 -16.84
C PRO A 555 -30.67 -56.30 -17.79
N ASP A 556 -29.35 -56.11 -17.73
CA ASP A 556 -28.28 -57.05 -18.07
C ASP A 556 -28.13 -57.55 -19.52
N SER A 557 -27.36 -56.80 -20.33
CA SER A 557 -25.98 -57.23 -20.68
C SER A 557 -25.28 -56.23 -21.62
N TYR A 558 -23.97 -56.04 -21.41
CA TYR A 558 -22.88 -55.98 -22.42
C TYR A 558 -21.63 -55.28 -21.85
N GLN A 559 -20.49 -55.96 -21.86
CA GLN A 559 -19.18 -55.34 -21.62
C GLN A 559 -18.52 -54.96 -22.96
N LEU A 560 -18.41 -53.65 -23.18
CA LEU A 560 -17.54 -52.92 -24.09
C LEU A 560 -17.42 -51.53 -23.44
N GLY A 561 -16.32 -50.79 -23.41
CA GLY A 561 -14.95 -50.91 -23.94
C GLY A 561 -14.27 -49.59 -23.55
N MET A 562 -12.94 -49.54 -23.43
CA MET A 562 -12.29 -48.31 -22.93
C MET A 562 -12.21 -47.18 -23.98
N ASP A 563 -11.82 -46.00 -23.49
CA ASP A 563 -11.39 -44.80 -24.23
C ASP A 563 -12.44 -43.92 -24.92
N MET A 564 -13.00 -42.98 -24.14
CA MET A 564 -13.21 -41.60 -24.61
C MET A 564 -12.80 -40.59 -23.53
N ALA A 565 -11.57 -40.08 -23.64
CA ALA A 565 -11.07 -38.94 -22.86
C ALA A 565 -10.40 -37.94 -23.82
N GLN A 566 -11.21 -37.28 -24.66
CA GLN A 566 -10.71 -36.32 -25.65
C GLN A 566 -10.26 -35.01 -24.98
N GLN A 567 -9.00 -34.64 -25.22
CA GLN A 567 -8.43 -33.37 -24.79
C GLN A 567 -8.87 -32.24 -25.74
N PRO A 568 -9.29 -31.06 -25.24
CA PRO A 568 -9.58 -29.91 -26.09
C PRO A 568 -8.28 -29.14 -26.43
N GLY A 569 -7.38 -29.75 -27.21
CA GLY A 569 -6.16 -29.08 -27.67
C GLY A 569 -5.34 -29.91 -28.68
N VAL A 570 -4.91 -29.24 -29.76
CA VAL A 570 -4.14 -29.78 -30.90
C VAL A 570 -4.86 -30.85 -31.72
N LEU A 571 -5.23 -30.50 -32.95
CA LEU A 571 -5.65 -31.46 -33.98
C LEU A 571 -5.18 -31.01 -35.36
N LEU A 572 -3.86 -31.05 -35.58
CA LEU A 572 -3.23 -30.86 -36.89
C LEU A 572 -1.82 -31.49 -36.87
N GLY A 573 -1.56 -32.58 -37.59
CA GLY A 573 -2.48 -33.45 -38.31
C GLY A 573 -1.78 -34.70 -38.85
N GLN A 574 -2.50 -35.81 -39.03
CA GLN A 574 -2.12 -36.97 -39.87
C GLN A 574 -3.26 -38.00 -39.93
N LEU A 575 -4.04 -38.01 -41.01
CA LEU A 575 -4.82 -39.17 -41.46
C LEU A 575 -4.86 -39.17 -43.00
N VAL A 576 -4.69 -40.34 -43.60
CA VAL A 576 -4.74 -40.57 -45.05
C VAL A 576 -5.63 -41.78 -45.32
N HIS A 577 -6.61 -41.60 -46.20
CA HIS A 577 -7.48 -42.61 -46.86
C HIS A 577 -8.06 -43.77 -46.03
N ASP A 578 -9.38 -43.71 -45.79
CA ASP A 578 -10.41 -44.53 -46.47
C ASP A 578 -11.79 -44.21 -45.84
N GLY A 579 -12.91 -44.01 -46.56
CA GLY A 579 -13.20 -43.94 -48.00
C GLY A 579 -14.71 -43.67 -48.24
N GLU A 580 -15.13 -43.52 -49.51
CA GLU A 580 -16.52 -43.37 -50.02
C GLU A 580 -17.20 -41.97 -50.00
N ASN A 581 -17.04 -41.26 -51.13
CA ASN A 581 -18.05 -40.49 -51.88
C ASN A 581 -19.16 -39.71 -51.14
N GLU A 582 -19.01 -38.38 -51.06
CA GLU A 582 -19.91 -37.49 -51.80
C GLU A 582 -19.07 -36.52 -52.65
N SER A 583 -19.61 -36.08 -53.79
CA SER A 583 -18.90 -35.19 -54.72
C SER A 583 -19.51 -33.79 -54.66
N ASP A 584 -18.88 -32.88 -53.94
CA ASP A 584 -18.97 -31.45 -54.26
C ASP A 584 -17.75 -31.05 -55.11
N SER A 585 -17.98 -30.19 -56.10
CA SER A 585 -16.99 -29.85 -57.13
C SER A 585 -16.49 -28.42 -56.95
N GLY A 586 -15.81 -28.18 -55.82
CA GLY A 586 -15.00 -27.01 -55.57
C GLY A 586 -13.52 -27.39 -55.51
N GLU A 587 -12.71 -26.79 -56.38
CA GLU A 587 -11.28 -26.62 -56.08
C GLU A 587 -11.19 -25.46 -55.07
N GLU A 588 -11.52 -25.74 -53.80
CA GLU A 588 -11.27 -24.79 -52.71
C GLU A 588 -9.76 -24.59 -52.60
N ASP A 589 -9.31 -23.33 -52.72
CA ASP A 589 -7.89 -23.00 -52.71
C ASP A 589 -7.31 -23.37 -51.34
N GLU A 590 -6.24 -24.19 -51.30
CA GLU A 590 -5.58 -24.55 -50.04
C GLU A 590 -5.15 -23.30 -49.27
N ALA A 591 -4.83 -22.20 -49.98
CA ALA A 591 -4.52 -20.91 -49.38
C ALA A 591 -5.75 -20.15 -48.82
N GLU A 592 -6.96 -20.38 -49.38
CA GLU A 592 -8.20 -19.84 -48.79
C GLU A 592 -8.58 -20.63 -47.53
N ASN A 593 -8.44 -21.95 -47.55
CA ASN A 593 -8.68 -22.79 -46.37
C ASN A 593 -7.66 -22.54 -45.24
N ASP A 594 -6.36 -22.37 -45.54
CA ASP A 594 -5.33 -21.92 -44.57
C ASP A 594 -5.71 -20.58 -43.90
N VAL A 595 -6.30 -19.65 -44.66
CA VAL A 595 -6.75 -18.34 -44.15
C VAL A 595 -8.05 -18.47 -43.35
N ILE A 596 -8.97 -19.34 -43.75
CA ILE A 596 -10.20 -19.65 -43.00
C ILE A 596 -9.87 -20.33 -41.67
N GLU A 597 -8.91 -21.26 -41.62
CA GLU A 597 -8.43 -21.85 -40.36
C GLU A 597 -7.80 -20.77 -39.46
N GLN A 598 -6.91 -19.93 -40.00
CA GLN A 598 -6.28 -18.85 -39.23
C GLN A 598 -7.29 -17.84 -38.67
N LEU A 599 -8.35 -17.52 -39.42
CA LEU A 599 -9.43 -16.62 -38.99
C LEU A 599 -10.45 -17.27 -38.05
N SER A 600 -10.63 -18.60 -38.12
CA SER A 600 -11.56 -19.36 -37.28
C SER A 600 -10.94 -19.94 -36.01
N HIS A 601 -9.61 -19.81 -35.83
CA HIS A 601 -8.89 -20.16 -34.61
C HIS A 601 -9.55 -19.59 -33.34
N ARG A 602 -10.26 -20.44 -32.59
CA ARG A 602 -10.91 -20.11 -31.31
C ARG A 602 -9.93 -19.78 -30.18
N ILE A 603 -8.68 -20.22 -30.29
CA ILE A 603 -7.64 -20.09 -29.25
C ILE A 603 -6.56 -19.12 -29.77
N GLY A 604 -6.05 -18.28 -28.88
CA GLY A 604 -4.94 -17.37 -29.21
C GLY A 604 -3.62 -18.11 -29.43
N THR A 605 -2.65 -17.42 -30.03
CA THR A 605 -1.31 -17.96 -30.32
C THR A 605 -0.21 -17.13 -29.67
N LEU A 606 0.99 -17.73 -29.59
CA LEU A 606 2.22 -17.05 -29.21
C LEU A 606 2.87 -16.48 -30.47
N LYS A 607 3.20 -15.19 -30.42
CA LYS A 607 3.71 -14.40 -31.55
C LYS A 607 4.87 -13.52 -31.12
N ILE A 608 5.78 -13.21 -32.03
CA ILE A 608 6.88 -12.29 -31.75
C ILE A 608 6.39 -10.85 -31.93
N ALA A 609 6.34 -10.11 -30.84
CA ALA A 609 5.92 -8.71 -30.83
C ALA A 609 7.05 -7.78 -31.35
N GLY A 610 6.71 -6.51 -31.59
CA GLY A 610 7.65 -5.51 -32.16
C GLY A 610 8.81 -5.09 -31.25
N ASP A 611 8.89 -5.63 -30.03
CA ASP A 611 10.02 -5.56 -29.11
C ASP A 611 11.02 -6.73 -29.29
N GLY A 612 10.61 -7.80 -29.97
CA GLY A 612 11.36 -9.04 -30.12
C GLY A 612 11.02 -10.11 -29.07
N HIS A 613 10.06 -9.87 -28.18
CA HIS A 613 9.63 -10.82 -27.16
C HIS A 613 8.39 -11.62 -27.58
N LEU A 614 8.28 -12.84 -27.04
CA LEU A 614 7.16 -13.74 -27.27
C LEU A 614 5.97 -13.33 -26.41
N ARG A 615 4.88 -12.87 -27.05
CA ARG A 615 3.63 -12.48 -26.38
C ARG A 615 2.46 -13.34 -26.84
N PHE A 616 1.44 -13.45 -25.99
CA PHE A 616 0.19 -14.16 -26.29
C PHE A 616 -0.88 -13.19 -26.77
N TYR A 617 -1.45 -13.47 -27.95
CA TYR A 617 -2.60 -12.73 -28.46
C TYR A 617 -3.81 -13.66 -28.57
N GLY A 618 -4.85 -13.36 -27.78
CA GLY A 618 -6.13 -14.06 -27.86
C GLY A 618 -6.76 -13.97 -29.25
N ALA A 619 -7.58 -14.96 -29.61
CA ALA A 619 -8.22 -15.10 -30.93
C ALA A 619 -8.91 -13.83 -31.46
N THR A 620 -9.49 -13.01 -30.57
CA THR A 620 -10.17 -11.75 -30.92
C THR A 620 -9.22 -10.57 -31.22
N SER A 621 -7.90 -10.80 -31.24
CA SER A 621 -6.89 -9.78 -31.53
C SER A 621 -6.36 -9.95 -32.96
N ASN A 622 -6.35 -8.87 -33.74
CA ASN A 622 -5.73 -8.86 -35.08
C ASN A 622 -4.22 -9.21 -35.03
N LEU A 623 -3.57 -9.06 -33.86
CA LEU A 623 -2.17 -9.44 -33.64
C LEU A 623 -1.96 -10.96 -33.53
N ASN A 624 -3.04 -11.75 -33.43
CA ASN A 624 -2.99 -13.21 -33.52
C ASN A 624 -2.70 -13.70 -34.96
N LEU A 625 -3.05 -12.89 -35.97
CA LEU A 625 -3.05 -13.28 -37.38
C LEU A 625 -1.72 -12.97 -38.10
N VAL A 626 -0.86 -12.10 -37.55
CA VAL A 626 0.37 -11.63 -38.20
C VAL A 626 1.51 -11.50 -37.19
N ASP A 627 2.65 -12.11 -37.47
CA ASP A 627 3.88 -11.84 -36.72
C ASP A 627 4.41 -10.44 -37.05
N VAL A 628 4.31 -9.53 -36.08
CA VAL A 628 4.63 -8.11 -36.23
C VAL A 628 6.10 -7.91 -36.61
N SER A 629 6.98 -8.78 -36.11
CA SER A 629 8.41 -8.83 -36.44
C SER A 629 8.70 -8.96 -37.94
N ALA A 630 7.83 -9.62 -38.72
CA ALA A 630 8.02 -9.81 -40.16
C ALA A 630 7.76 -8.54 -40.98
N THR A 631 7.04 -7.56 -40.43
CA THR A 631 6.71 -6.29 -41.12
C THR A 631 7.44 -5.08 -40.54
N GLN A 632 7.92 -5.16 -39.30
CA GLN A 632 8.67 -4.08 -38.64
C GLN A 632 10.07 -4.57 -38.23
N GLN A 633 10.96 -4.68 -39.23
CA GLN A 633 12.37 -5.08 -39.06
C GLN A 633 13.25 -4.00 -38.39
N ARG A 634 12.66 -3.22 -37.48
CA ARG A 634 13.33 -2.25 -36.60
C ARG A 634 12.64 -2.32 -35.24
N GLN A 635 13.42 -2.66 -34.20
CA GLN A 635 13.10 -2.21 -32.85
C GLN A 635 12.83 -0.70 -32.89
N ARG A 636 11.88 -0.20 -32.11
CA ARG A 636 11.62 1.24 -32.00
C ARG A 636 12.95 1.95 -31.65
N PRO A 637 13.50 2.84 -32.51
CA PRO A 637 14.81 3.44 -32.27
C PRO A 637 14.89 4.25 -30.96
N ASP A 638 13.73 4.69 -30.46
CA ASP A 638 13.57 5.53 -29.27
C ASP A 638 13.08 4.72 -28.03
N ALA A 639 13.11 3.38 -28.07
CA ALA A 639 12.73 2.55 -26.93
C ALA A 639 13.82 2.56 -25.85
N ARG A 640 13.45 2.96 -24.63
CA ARG A 640 14.32 2.93 -23.46
C ARG A 640 14.65 1.49 -23.07
N THR A 641 15.86 1.25 -22.58
CA THR A 641 16.25 -0.06 -22.04
C THR A 641 16.97 0.09 -20.71
N VAL A 642 16.82 -0.89 -19.81
CA VAL A 642 17.49 -0.89 -18.51
C VAL A 642 19.02 -0.78 -18.67
N ARG A 643 19.60 -1.43 -19.70
CA ARG A 643 21.03 -1.40 -20.01
C ARG A 643 21.56 -0.01 -20.43
N HIS A 644 20.75 0.81 -21.09
CA HIS A 644 21.17 2.11 -21.62
C HIS A 644 20.72 3.28 -20.73
N ASP A 645 19.43 3.33 -20.36
CA ASP A 645 18.81 4.43 -19.62
C ASP A 645 18.85 4.23 -18.09
N GLY A 646 19.05 2.99 -17.65
CA GLY A 646 18.89 2.58 -16.25
C GLY A 646 19.83 3.32 -15.30
N GLN A 647 21.12 3.34 -15.59
CA GLN A 647 22.09 4.02 -14.71
C GLN A 647 21.80 5.53 -14.59
N ASP A 648 21.25 6.17 -15.62
CA ASP A 648 20.93 7.60 -15.56
C ASP A 648 19.66 7.92 -14.77
N ILE A 649 18.58 7.13 -14.88
CA ILE A 649 17.43 7.31 -13.96
C ILE A 649 17.85 7.08 -12.50
N LEU A 650 18.74 6.13 -12.24
CA LEU A 650 19.32 5.90 -10.91
C LEU A 650 20.23 7.06 -10.45
N ASN A 651 21.02 7.65 -11.34
CA ASN A 651 21.82 8.86 -11.08
C ASN A 651 20.91 10.04 -10.69
N HIS A 652 19.84 10.28 -11.47
CA HIS A 652 18.86 11.33 -11.22
C HIS A 652 18.18 11.19 -9.85
N LEU A 653 17.81 9.96 -9.46
CA LEU A 653 17.19 9.62 -8.17
C LEU A 653 18.19 9.49 -7.01
N ARG A 654 19.51 9.65 -7.27
CA ARG A 654 20.62 9.53 -6.31
C ARG A 654 20.72 8.14 -5.66
N VAL A 655 20.35 7.10 -6.39
CA VAL A 655 20.52 5.68 -6.01
C VAL A 655 21.45 4.91 -6.97
N GLY A 656 21.99 5.58 -7.99
CA GLY A 656 22.99 5.07 -8.94
C GLY A 656 24.40 4.88 -8.38
N GLN A 657 24.58 4.81 -7.06
CA GLN A 657 25.86 4.44 -6.47
C GLN A 657 26.23 3.01 -6.91
N PRO A 658 27.47 2.75 -7.37
CA PRO A 658 27.90 1.40 -7.73
C PRO A 658 27.90 0.50 -6.49
N VAL A 659 27.32 -0.68 -6.62
CA VAL A 659 27.22 -1.70 -5.58
C VAL A 659 28.42 -2.64 -5.71
N ASP A 660 29.03 -3.03 -4.59
CA ASP A 660 30.07 -4.06 -4.57
C ASP A 660 29.47 -5.42 -4.95
N GLN A 661 30.05 -6.10 -5.94
CA GLN A 661 29.56 -7.40 -6.41
C GLN A 661 29.51 -8.44 -5.28
N ALA A 662 30.49 -8.44 -4.37
CA ALA A 662 30.50 -9.37 -3.23
C ALA A 662 29.31 -9.11 -2.26
N LEU A 663 28.85 -7.86 -2.16
CA LEU A 663 27.64 -7.52 -1.41
C LEU A 663 26.38 -7.91 -2.19
N GLU A 664 26.31 -7.67 -3.50
CA GLU A 664 25.18 -8.10 -4.33
C GLU A 664 24.99 -9.63 -4.25
N ASP A 665 26.05 -10.40 -4.50
CA ASP A 665 26.05 -11.87 -4.45
C ASP A 665 25.57 -12.39 -3.09
N HIS A 666 26.07 -11.80 -2.00
CA HIS A 666 25.65 -12.14 -0.64
C HIS A 666 24.14 -11.90 -0.39
N LEU A 667 23.61 -10.78 -0.88
CA LEU A 667 22.19 -10.45 -0.72
C LEU A 667 21.28 -11.30 -1.62
N VAL A 668 21.73 -11.63 -2.83
CA VAL A 668 21.04 -12.54 -3.75
C VAL A 668 21.00 -13.96 -3.18
N GLU A 669 22.09 -14.44 -2.58
CA GLU A 669 22.12 -15.75 -1.91
C GLU A 669 21.21 -15.81 -0.68
N LEU A 670 21.15 -14.73 0.12
CA LEU A 670 20.18 -14.60 1.22
C LEU A 670 18.73 -14.67 0.72
N TYR A 671 18.41 -14.06 -0.41
CA TYR A 671 17.09 -14.20 -1.04
C TYR A 671 16.81 -15.64 -1.47
N PHE A 672 17.75 -16.28 -2.19
CA PHE A 672 17.59 -17.66 -2.69
C PHE A 672 17.49 -18.70 -1.57
N THR A 673 18.14 -18.46 -0.44
CA THR A 673 18.09 -19.38 0.72
C THR A 673 16.79 -19.25 1.50
N TRP A 674 16.34 -18.02 1.79
CA TRP A 674 15.32 -17.77 2.83
C TRP A 674 13.97 -17.27 2.34
N GLN A 675 13.92 -16.55 1.21
CA GLN A 675 12.66 -16.08 0.63
C GLN A 675 12.16 -17.01 -0.48
N ASN A 676 13.01 -17.28 -1.48
CA ASN A 676 12.59 -17.98 -2.70
C ASN A 676 11.95 -19.36 -2.46
N PRO A 677 12.45 -20.25 -1.56
CA PRO A 677 11.89 -21.60 -1.42
C PRO A 677 10.43 -21.68 -0.95
N SER A 678 9.90 -20.57 -0.43
CA SER A 678 8.52 -20.45 0.08
C SER A 678 7.52 -19.88 -0.93
N THR A 679 7.96 -19.44 -2.11
CA THR A 679 7.09 -18.90 -3.18
C THR A 679 7.53 -19.36 -4.59
N TYR A 680 8.77 -19.86 -4.70
CA TYR A 680 9.51 -20.34 -5.86
C TYR A 680 9.13 -19.65 -7.17
N ILE A 681 9.72 -18.48 -7.36
CA ILE A 681 9.43 -17.59 -8.48
C ILE A 681 10.65 -17.40 -9.40
N VAL A 682 11.87 -17.49 -8.87
CA VAL A 682 13.12 -17.44 -9.65
C VAL A 682 13.79 -18.81 -9.60
N ASP A 683 14.18 -19.35 -10.75
CA ASP A 683 15.13 -20.47 -10.79
C ASP A 683 16.57 -19.96 -10.65
N LYS A 684 17.36 -20.62 -9.79
CA LYS A 684 18.70 -20.14 -9.44
C LYS A 684 19.72 -20.41 -10.55
N GLU A 685 19.63 -21.55 -11.23
CA GLU A 685 20.55 -21.92 -12.31
C GLU A 685 20.36 -20.97 -13.50
N MET A 686 19.12 -20.86 -13.99
CA MET A 686 18.79 -19.96 -15.10
C MET A 686 19.15 -18.50 -14.79
N PHE A 687 18.78 -17.97 -13.61
CA PHE A 687 19.12 -16.60 -13.24
C PHE A 687 20.64 -16.34 -13.24
N MET A 688 21.44 -17.28 -12.73
CA MET A 688 22.90 -17.10 -12.66
C MET A 688 23.52 -17.13 -14.06
N THR A 689 23.13 -18.08 -14.92
CA THR A 689 23.59 -18.13 -16.32
C THR A 689 23.17 -16.90 -17.11
N ALA A 690 21.92 -16.46 -16.95
CA ALA A 690 21.39 -15.25 -17.57
C ALA A 690 22.10 -13.97 -17.08
N ARG A 691 22.47 -13.90 -15.80
CA ARG A 691 23.26 -12.80 -15.23
C ARG A 691 24.68 -12.73 -15.80
N THR A 692 25.36 -13.88 -15.93
CA THR A 692 26.70 -13.95 -16.55
C THR A 692 26.64 -13.47 -18.00
N LYS A 693 25.69 -13.99 -18.79
CA LYS A 693 25.43 -13.54 -20.17
C LYS A 693 25.22 -12.04 -20.27
N TRP A 694 24.37 -11.47 -19.41
CA TRP A 694 24.07 -10.05 -19.42
C TRP A 694 25.27 -9.15 -19.10
N ARG A 695 26.16 -9.60 -18.21
CA ARG A 695 27.35 -8.87 -17.74
C ARG A 695 28.55 -9.01 -18.66
N ASP A 696 28.88 -10.25 -19.03
CA ASP A 696 30.17 -10.62 -19.62
C ASP A 696 30.08 -10.79 -21.15
N GLU A 697 28.94 -11.27 -21.66
CA GLU A 697 28.67 -11.43 -23.10
C GLU A 697 27.87 -10.26 -23.69
N LEU A 698 27.33 -9.37 -22.84
CA LEU A 698 26.38 -8.29 -23.19
C LEU A 698 25.07 -8.77 -23.85
N ASP A 699 24.70 -10.03 -23.62
CA ASP A 699 23.52 -10.70 -24.17
C ASP A 699 22.27 -10.43 -23.29
N ASP A 700 21.22 -9.84 -23.87
CA ASP A 700 19.98 -9.51 -23.16
C ASP A 700 19.00 -10.70 -23.22
N THR A 701 18.72 -11.30 -22.06
CA THR A 701 17.90 -12.52 -21.94
C THR A 701 16.66 -12.28 -21.09
N PRO A 702 15.52 -12.97 -21.35
CA PRO A 702 14.28 -12.72 -20.62
C PRO A 702 14.27 -13.21 -19.16
N PHE A 703 15.35 -13.87 -18.69
CA PHE A 703 15.47 -14.47 -17.35
C PHE A 703 16.43 -13.71 -16.42
N TYR A 704 17.03 -12.61 -16.87
CA TYR A 704 17.78 -11.69 -16.04
C TYR A 704 17.35 -10.25 -16.29
N SER A 705 17.27 -9.46 -15.22
CA SER A 705 17.35 -8.01 -15.35
C SER A 705 17.92 -7.38 -14.08
N GLU A 706 18.36 -6.12 -14.18
CA GLU A 706 18.69 -5.36 -12.97
C GLU A 706 17.45 -5.10 -12.10
N VAL A 707 16.24 -5.00 -12.64
CA VAL A 707 15.02 -4.86 -11.82
C VAL A 707 14.88 -6.07 -10.89
N LEU A 708 15.03 -7.28 -11.45
CA LEU A 708 15.00 -8.53 -10.71
C LEU A 708 16.12 -8.61 -9.66
N THR A 709 17.37 -8.30 -10.04
CA THR A 709 18.51 -8.30 -9.12
C THR A 709 18.30 -7.34 -7.95
N ASN A 710 17.88 -6.10 -8.23
CA ASN A 710 17.62 -5.11 -7.18
C ASN A 710 16.41 -5.49 -6.30
N ALA A 711 15.38 -6.15 -6.86
CA ALA A 711 14.27 -6.69 -6.08
C ALA A 711 14.72 -7.81 -5.12
N MET A 712 15.58 -8.73 -5.57
CA MET A 712 16.16 -9.76 -4.72
C MET A 712 17.05 -9.16 -3.63
N CYS A 713 17.93 -8.21 -3.95
CA CYS A 713 18.77 -7.52 -2.97
C CYS A 713 17.94 -6.72 -1.94
N ALA A 714 16.78 -6.18 -2.32
CA ALA A 714 15.88 -5.48 -1.39
C ALA A 714 15.31 -6.41 -0.32
N ILE A 715 14.94 -7.66 -0.66
CA ILE A 715 14.53 -8.67 0.32
C ILE A 715 15.74 -9.23 1.07
N GLY A 716 16.81 -9.61 0.36
CA GLY A 716 18.03 -10.18 0.95
C GLY A 716 18.61 -9.31 2.06
N SER A 717 18.62 -7.99 1.87
CA SER A 717 19.12 -7.03 2.86
C SER A 717 18.15 -6.71 4.00
N ALA A 718 16.89 -7.18 3.95
CA ALA A 718 16.01 -7.15 5.11
C ALA A 718 16.39 -8.25 6.13
N PHE A 719 16.97 -9.36 5.67
CA PHE A 719 17.48 -10.41 6.56
C PHE A 719 18.79 -10.02 7.26
N GLU A 720 19.52 -9.04 6.73
CA GLU A 720 20.87 -8.67 7.18
C GLU A 720 20.88 -7.43 8.10
N ALA A 721 22.03 -7.09 8.69
CA ALA A 721 22.17 -5.92 9.54
C ALA A 721 21.72 -4.63 8.81
N ARG A 722 20.92 -3.78 9.50
CA ARG A 722 20.22 -2.60 8.94
C ARG A 722 21.12 -1.61 8.16
N TYR A 723 22.42 -1.62 8.41
CA TYR A 723 23.45 -0.92 7.64
C TYR A 723 24.66 -1.83 7.42
N HIS A 724 25.20 -1.89 6.19
CA HIS A 724 26.42 -2.64 5.91
C HIS A 724 27.65 -1.76 6.18
N PRO A 725 28.70 -2.26 6.88
CA PRO A 725 29.82 -1.42 7.31
C PRO A 725 30.66 -0.82 6.17
N THR A 726 30.67 -1.44 4.99
CA THR A 726 31.37 -0.93 3.80
C THR A 726 30.49 -0.15 2.82
N PHE A 727 29.15 -0.19 2.98
CA PHE A 727 28.21 0.35 2.00
C PHE A 727 27.11 1.18 2.69
N ILE A 728 27.34 2.49 2.76
CA ILE A 728 26.54 3.43 3.56
C ILE A 728 25.39 4.00 2.71
N THR A 729 24.16 3.57 2.99
CA THR A 729 22.91 4.02 2.30
C THR A 729 22.13 5.11 3.05
N PHE A 730 22.70 5.65 4.14
CA PHE A 730 22.03 6.61 5.03
C PHE A 730 21.52 7.85 4.26
N PRO A 731 20.28 8.33 4.50
CA PRO A 731 19.37 7.97 5.60
C PRO A 731 18.42 6.79 5.32
N LYS A 732 18.54 6.10 4.17
CA LYS A 732 17.72 4.93 3.86
C LYS A 732 18.29 3.68 4.54
N SER A 733 17.46 2.64 4.67
CA SER A 733 17.97 1.28 4.93
C SER A 733 18.61 0.72 3.65
N LEU A 734 19.39 -0.35 3.79
CA LEU A 734 19.90 -1.08 2.62
C LEU A 734 18.77 -1.64 1.74
N SER A 735 17.72 -2.16 2.37
CA SER A 735 16.51 -2.68 1.72
C SER A 735 15.76 -1.63 0.89
N GLU A 736 15.48 -0.44 1.45
CA GLU A 736 14.82 0.64 0.69
C GLU A 736 15.71 1.23 -0.42
N PHE A 737 17.05 1.22 -0.25
CA PHE A 737 17.96 1.62 -1.33
C PHE A 737 17.82 0.72 -2.55
N PHE A 738 17.88 -0.60 -2.36
CA PHE A 738 17.70 -1.56 -3.46
C PHE A 738 16.27 -1.55 -4.01
N ALA A 739 15.26 -1.41 -3.16
CA ALA A 739 13.87 -1.28 -3.62
C ALA A 739 13.68 -0.04 -4.48
N ASP A 740 14.25 1.12 -4.10
CA ASP A 740 14.19 2.34 -4.91
C ASP A 740 14.91 2.21 -6.25
N ARG A 741 16.01 1.44 -6.32
CA ARG A 741 16.64 1.06 -7.60
C ARG A 741 15.68 0.22 -8.45
N ALA A 742 15.11 -0.84 -7.90
CA ALA A 742 14.16 -1.71 -8.62
C ALA A 742 12.93 -0.94 -9.13
N LYS A 743 12.30 -0.12 -8.27
CA LYS A 743 11.15 0.74 -8.63
C LYS A 743 11.47 1.74 -9.75
N ALA A 744 12.70 2.26 -9.81
CA ALA A 744 13.13 3.20 -10.85
C ALA A 744 13.39 2.51 -12.19
N LEU A 745 14.05 1.35 -12.17
CA LEU A 745 14.35 0.57 -13.38
C LEU A 745 13.09 -0.08 -13.97
N LEU A 746 12.13 -0.47 -13.14
CA LEU A 746 10.84 -1.02 -13.56
C LEU A 746 10.05 -0.04 -14.46
N GLU A 747 10.15 1.26 -14.22
CA GLU A 747 9.51 2.31 -15.04
C GLU A 747 10.13 2.41 -16.46
N ILE A 748 11.27 1.76 -16.71
CA ILE A 748 11.86 1.56 -18.05
C ILE A 748 11.47 0.17 -18.56
N GLU A 749 11.65 -0.88 -17.74
CA GLU A 749 11.40 -2.27 -18.13
C GLU A 749 9.94 -2.55 -18.54
N LEU A 750 8.98 -1.79 -18.02
CA LEU A 750 7.57 -1.86 -18.43
C LEU A 750 7.31 -1.39 -19.88
N ASP A 751 8.25 -0.75 -20.56
CA ASP A 751 8.17 -0.48 -22.01
C ASP A 751 8.30 -1.80 -22.83
N SER A 752 9.00 -2.80 -22.28
CA SER A 752 9.30 -4.10 -22.91
C SER A 752 9.43 -5.22 -21.85
N PRO A 753 8.33 -5.61 -21.17
CA PRO A 753 8.37 -6.56 -20.06
C PRO A 753 8.78 -7.98 -20.49
N CYS A 754 9.47 -8.70 -19.60
CA CYS A 754 9.94 -10.07 -19.82
C CYS A 754 9.66 -10.97 -18.59
N VAL A 755 10.14 -12.22 -18.61
CA VAL A 755 9.91 -13.17 -17.50
C VAL A 755 10.54 -12.65 -16.20
N ALA A 756 11.73 -12.05 -16.26
CA ALA A 756 12.37 -11.38 -15.13
C ALA A 756 11.52 -10.23 -14.54
N THR A 757 10.75 -9.51 -15.36
CA THR A 757 9.81 -8.46 -14.89
C THR A 757 8.69 -9.04 -14.04
N VAL A 758 8.12 -10.18 -14.46
CA VAL A 758 7.08 -10.90 -13.70
C VAL A 758 7.65 -11.36 -12.35
N GLN A 759 8.84 -11.95 -12.36
CA GLN A 759 9.54 -12.39 -11.15
C GLN A 759 9.85 -11.22 -10.21
N ALA A 760 10.35 -10.11 -10.75
CA ALA A 760 10.70 -8.92 -9.98
C ALA A 760 9.47 -8.28 -9.33
N LEU A 761 8.35 -8.18 -10.05
CA LEU A 761 7.07 -7.68 -9.53
C LEU A 761 6.55 -8.51 -8.35
N VAL A 762 6.65 -9.85 -8.40
CA VAL A 762 6.29 -10.72 -7.26
C VAL A 762 7.18 -10.42 -6.05
N ILE A 763 8.49 -10.30 -6.24
CA ILE A 763 9.44 -10.05 -5.15
C ILE A 763 9.26 -8.64 -4.56
N MET A 764 9.03 -7.64 -5.42
CA MET A 764 8.67 -6.28 -5.02
C MET A 764 7.33 -6.22 -4.31
N SER A 765 6.35 -7.07 -4.65
CA SER A 765 5.09 -7.17 -3.91
C SER A 765 5.36 -7.51 -2.44
N CYS A 766 6.19 -8.52 -2.20
CA CYS A 766 6.59 -8.97 -0.87
C CYS A 766 7.35 -7.88 -0.09
N HIS A 767 8.25 -7.14 -0.74
CA HIS A 767 8.96 -6.02 -0.11
C HIS A 767 7.99 -4.92 0.35
N GLU A 768 7.07 -4.50 -0.52
CA GLU A 768 6.12 -3.44 -0.19
C GLU A 768 5.15 -3.86 0.92
N GLY A 769 4.74 -5.14 0.98
CA GLY A 769 3.99 -5.69 2.11
C GLY A 769 4.79 -5.79 3.42
N ALA A 770 6.09 -6.13 3.36
CA ALA A 770 6.98 -6.12 4.51
C ALA A 770 7.17 -4.70 5.10
N SER A 771 7.12 -3.69 4.23
CA SER A 771 7.37 -2.28 4.54
C SER A 771 6.08 -1.45 4.73
N ASN A 772 4.96 -2.09 5.11
CA ASN A 772 3.65 -1.49 5.42
C ASN A 772 2.96 -0.73 4.26
N ARG A 773 3.29 -1.06 3.01
CA ARG A 773 2.73 -0.42 1.79
C ARG A 773 1.85 -1.40 1.01
N ASP A 774 0.94 -2.05 1.75
CA ASP A 774 0.07 -3.14 1.31
C ASP A 774 -0.64 -2.88 -0.03
N ALA A 775 -1.09 -1.64 -0.25
CA ALA A 775 -1.76 -1.23 -1.49
C ALA A 775 -0.84 -1.32 -2.73
N ARG A 776 0.47 -1.04 -2.59
CA ARG A 776 1.44 -1.21 -3.68
C ARG A 776 1.83 -2.68 -3.83
N GLY A 777 1.91 -3.43 -2.73
CA GLY A 777 2.12 -4.88 -2.76
C GLY A 777 1.09 -5.60 -3.64
N TRP A 778 -0.19 -5.42 -3.33
CA TRP A 778 -1.31 -5.97 -4.11
C TRP A 778 -1.37 -5.47 -5.57
N LEU A 779 -0.98 -4.22 -5.84
CA LEU A 779 -0.89 -3.75 -7.23
C LEU A 779 0.21 -4.48 -8.01
N TYR A 780 1.35 -4.76 -7.39
CA TYR A 780 2.46 -5.49 -8.03
C TYR A 780 2.16 -6.99 -8.23
N SER A 781 1.46 -7.67 -7.32
CA SER A 781 1.00 -9.06 -7.59
C SER A 781 -0.01 -9.11 -8.74
N GLY A 782 -0.97 -8.18 -8.77
CA GLY A 782 -1.91 -8.08 -9.88
C GLY A 782 -1.23 -7.74 -11.20
N MET A 783 -0.13 -6.96 -11.19
CA MET A 783 0.67 -6.67 -12.37
C MET A 783 1.46 -7.89 -12.85
N SER A 784 2.13 -8.63 -11.95
CA SER A 784 2.87 -9.84 -12.35
C SER A 784 1.93 -10.89 -12.93
N MET A 785 0.75 -11.09 -12.33
CA MET A 785 -0.24 -12.04 -12.84
C MET A 785 -0.76 -11.64 -14.24
N ARG A 786 -1.04 -10.36 -14.50
CA ARG A 786 -1.44 -9.89 -15.83
C ARG A 786 -0.32 -10.04 -16.88
N LEU A 787 0.92 -9.73 -16.52
CA LEU A 787 2.07 -9.92 -17.43
C LEU A 787 2.40 -11.40 -17.65
N ALA A 788 2.12 -12.29 -16.71
CA ALA A 788 2.22 -13.74 -16.93
C ALA A 788 1.18 -14.26 -17.94
N PHE A 789 0.05 -13.58 -18.12
CA PHE A 789 -0.86 -13.83 -19.25
C PHE A 789 -0.34 -13.23 -20.56
N ASP A 790 0.11 -11.97 -20.56
CA ASP A 790 0.70 -11.29 -21.74
C ASP A 790 1.90 -12.05 -22.34
N LEU A 791 2.76 -12.62 -21.50
CA LEU A 791 3.93 -13.43 -21.89
C LEU A 791 3.63 -14.93 -22.09
N GLY A 792 2.35 -15.33 -22.03
CA GLY A 792 1.94 -16.70 -22.32
C GLY A 792 2.31 -17.77 -21.29
N LEU A 793 2.75 -17.38 -20.08
CA LEU A 793 3.27 -18.32 -19.06
C LEU A 793 2.20 -19.29 -18.52
N HIS A 794 0.92 -18.98 -18.78
CA HIS A 794 -0.25 -19.81 -18.47
C HIS A 794 -0.45 -20.99 -19.43
N LEU A 795 0.30 -21.08 -20.53
CA LEU A 795 0.14 -22.09 -21.58
C LEU A 795 1.07 -23.31 -21.39
N ASN A 796 0.69 -24.45 -21.97
CA ASN A 796 1.55 -25.62 -22.00
C ASN A 796 2.60 -25.49 -23.13
N MET A 797 3.87 -25.43 -22.74
CA MET A 797 4.99 -25.24 -23.67
C MET A 797 5.50 -26.55 -24.31
N THR A 798 4.99 -27.73 -23.95
CA THR A 798 5.49 -29.03 -24.47
C THR A 798 5.52 -29.11 -26.00
N ALA A 799 4.55 -28.52 -26.71
CA ALA A 799 4.56 -28.49 -28.17
C ALA A 799 5.75 -27.69 -28.75
N TYR A 800 6.09 -26.55 -28.13
CA TYR A 800 7.22 -25.70 -28.51
C TYR A 800 8.57 -26.36 -28.19
N VAL A 801 8.65 -27.10 -27.08
CA VAL A 801 9.83 -27.90 -26.72
C VAL A 801 10.04 -29.06 -27.70
N ASN A 802 8.97 -29.78 -28.07
CA ASN A 802 9.05 -30.90 -29.02
C ASN A 802 9.48 -30.46 -30.44
N LYS A 803 9.19 -29.22 -30.83
CA LYS A 803 9.69 -28.63 -32.08
C LYS A 803 11.12 -28.07 -31.99
N GLY A 804 11.69 -27.96 -30.78
CA GLY A 804 12.97 -27.32 -30.55
C GLY A 804 12.95 -25.78 -30.59
N GLU A 805 11.76 -25.16 -30.58
CA GLU A 805 11.60 -23.70 -30.58
C GLU A 805 11.96 -23.09 -29.21
N ILE A 806 11.78 -23.85 -28.12
CA ILE A 806 12.06 -23.46 -26.73
C ILE A 806 12.76 -24.62 -26.00
N THR A 807 13.69 -24.32 -25.08
CA THR A 807 14.37 -25.36 -24.29
C THR A 807 13.49 -25.89 -23.15
N GLN A 808 13.69 -27.15 -22.73
CA GLN A 808 12.98 -27.71 -21.57
C GLN A 808 13.19 -26.88 -20.31
N LEU A 809 14.43 -26.44 -20.04
CA LEU A 809 14.75 -25.61 -18.87
C LEU A 809 14.02 -24.26 -18.91
N GLU A 810 13.89 -23.63 -20.09
CA GLU A 810 13.05 -22.43 -20.24
C GLU A 810 11.57 -22.74 -19.96
N ALA A 811 11.03 -23.85 -20.48
CA ALA A 811 9.65 -24.25 -20.20
C ALA A 811 9.40 -24.50 -18.69
N ASP A 812 10.39 -25.06 -17.99
CA ASP A 812 10.38 -25.24 -16.54
C ASP A 812 10.39 -23.89 -15.79
N VAL A 813 11.23 -22.94 -16.22
CA VAL A 813 11.30 -21.58 -15.63
C VAL A 813 10.03 -20.78 -15.90
N ARG A 814 9.43 -20.89 -17.09
CA ARG A 814 8.13 -20.29 -17.42
C ARG A 814 7.02 -20.87 -16.53
N ARG A 815 6.98 -22.21 -16.36
CA ARG A 815 6.06 -22.91 -15.44
C ARG A 815 6.22 -22.43 -13.99
N ALA A 816 7.44 -22.39 -13.47
CA ALA A 816 7.72 -21.90 -12.12
C ALA A 816 7.27 -20.45 -11.93
N THR A 817 7.59 -19.57 -12.89
CA THR A 817 7.24 -18.14 -12.84
C THR A 817 5.72 -17.91 -12.83
N PHE A 818 4.96 -18.69 -13.60
CA PHE A 818 3.49 -18.64 -13.55
C PHE A 818 2.96 -19.08 -12.19
N TRP A 819 3.35 -20.24 -11.69
CA TRP A 819 2.80 -20.78 -10.43
C TRP A 819 3.23 -20.00 -9.19
N GLY A 820 4.44 -19.45 -9.15
CA GLY A 820 4.85 -18.51 -8.12
C GLY A 820 4.04 -17.21 -8.14
N SER A 821 3.68 -16.71 -9.33
CA SER A 821 2.81 -15.54 -9.49
C SER A 821 1.37 -15.82 -9.03
N TYR A 822 0.83 -16.99 -9.39
CA TYR A 822 -0.47 -17.48 -8.94
C TYR A 822 -0.55 -17.56 -7.42
N VAL A 823 0.46 -18.17 -6.77
CA VAL A 823 0.55 -18.28 -5.30
C VAL A 823 0.65 -16.90 -4.65
N ALA A 824 1.45 -15.98 -5.23
CA ALA A 824 1.60 -14.63 -4.71
C ALA A 824 0.29 -13.81 -4.79
N ASP A 825 -0.45 -13.85 -5.91
CA ASP A 825 -1.69 -13.09 -6.03
C ASP A 825 -2.83 -13.67 -5.19
N HIS A 826 -2.91 -15.01 -5.04
CA HIS A 826 -3.85 -15.63 -4.11
C HIS A 826 -3.53 -15.30 -2.65
N PHE A 827 -2.24 -15.32 -2.25
CA PHE A 827 -1.83 -14.83 -0.94
C PHE A 827 -2.25 -13.37 -0.73
N TRP A 828 -2.00 -12.49 -1.70
CA TRP A 828 -2.33 -11.06 -1.62
C TRP A 828 -3.83 -10.76 -1.57
N GLY A 829 -4.63 -11.45 -2.39
CA GLY A 829 -6.09 -11.37 -2.36
C GLY A 829 -6.62 -11.76 -0.99
N PHE A 830 -6.20 -12.93 -0.48
CA PHE A 830 -6.67 -13.47 0.79
C PHE A 830 -6.20 -12.64 2.00
N TYR A 831 -4.93 -12.22 2.02
CA TYR A 831 -4.34 -11.38 3.08
C TYR A 831 -5.12 -10.05 3.27
N LEU A 832 -5.64 -9.49 2.18
CA LEU A 832 -6.41 -8.23 2.21
C LEU A 832 -7.93 -8.41 2.21
N GLY A 833 -8.45 -9.65 2.26
CA GLY A 833 -9.88 -9.93 2.21
C GLY A 833 -10.54 -9.54 0.87
N ARG A 834 -9.83 -9.74 -0.24
CA ARG A 834 -10.23 -9.36 -1.61
C ARG A 834 -10.49 -10.60 -2.47
N PRO A 835 -11.42 -10.53 -3.45
CA PRO A 835 -11.71 -11.66 -4.33
C PRO A 835 -10.54 -11.93 -5.28
N PHE A 836 -10.23 -13.21 -5.49
CA PHE A 836 -9.38 -13.68 -6.57
C PHE A 836 -10.05 -13.36 -7.92
N ARG A 837 -9.28 -12.96 -8.94
CA ARG A 837 -9.81 -12.54 -10.24
C ARG A 837 -9.06 -13.21 -11.40
N MET A 838 -9.25 -14.53 -11.52
CA MET A 838 -8.74 -15.34 -12.61
C MET A 838 -9.70 -16.52 -12.85
N ASN A 839 -9.85 -16.94 -14.11
CA ASN A 839 -10.58 -18.15 -14.45
C ASN A 839 -9.61 -19.35 -14.44
N ALA A 840 -9.98 -20.44 -13.77
CA ALA A 840 -9.17 -21.66 -13.75
C ALA A 840 -9.16 -22.37 -15.12
N GLY A 841 -10.20 -22.18 -15.95
CA GLY A 841 -10.27 -22.74 -17.30
C GLY A 841 -9.27 -22.17 -18.30
N ASP A 842 -8.66 -21.02 -17.99
CA ASP A 842 -7.68 -20.36 -18.88
C ASP A 842 -6.24 -20.90 -18.66
N ILE A 843 -6.03 -21.85 -17.75
CA ILE A 843 -4.70 -22.36 -17.36
C ILE A 843 -4.41 -23.68 -18.08
N GLY A 844 -3.55 -23.63 -19.10
CA GLY A 844 -3.04 -24.82 -19.80
C GLY A 844 -1.75 -25.40 -19.21
N VAL A 845 -0.95 -24.59 -18.51
CA VAL A 845 0.37 -24.99 -17.99
C VAL A 845 0.24 -26.05 -16.88
N PRO A 846 1.00 -27.16 -16.93
CA PRO A 846 0.94 -28.18 -15.88
C PRO A 846 1.45 -27.65 -14.53
N LYS A 847 0.90 -28.18 -13.44
CA LYS A 847 1.37 -27.90 -12.06
C LYS A 847 2.80 -28.42 -11.84
N PRO A 848 3.60 -27.84 -10.92
CA PRO A 848 4.92 -28.37 -10.55
C PRO A 848 4.83 -29.83 -10.06
N GLY A 849 5.90 -30.61 -10.18
CA GLY A 849 5.91 -32.02 -9.75
C GLY A 849 4.90 -32.89 -10.51
N SER A 850 4.57 -32.53 -11.74
CA SER A 850 3.83 -33.40 -12.67
C SER A 850 4.84 -34.27 -13.42
N SER A 851 4.42 -35.46 -13.86
CA SER A 851 5.29 -36.55 -14.35
C SER A 851 5.95 -36.34 -15.73
N LEU A 852 6.33 -35.09 -16.05
CA LEU A 852 6.97 -34.66 -17.29
C LEU A 852 8.46 -34.34 -17.11
N CYS A 853 8.93 -34.19 -15.87
CA CYS A 853 10.30 -33.81 -15.53
C CYS A 853 10.88 -34.79 -14.47
N PRO A 854 12.17 -35.19 -14.56
CA PRO A 854 12.84 -35.88 -13.47
C PRO A 854 12.99 -34.98 -12.23
N GLU A 855 12.92 -35.54 -11.01
CA GLU A 855 13.26 -34.78 -9.80
C GLU A 855 14.75 -34.38 -9.85
N LYS A 856 15.05 -33.07 -9.89
CA LYS A 856 16.37 -32.56 -9.50
C LYS A 856 16.53 -32.78 -7.99
N GLU A 857 17.29 -33.79 -7.58
CA GLU A 857 17.63 -34.02 -6.17
C GLU A 857 18.67 -32.99 -5.67
N GLU A 858 18.20 -31.80 -5.34
CA GLU A 858 19.01 -30.76 -4.71
C GLU A 858 18.95 -30.82 -3.18
N ASN A 859 20.04 -30.43 -2.52
CA ASN A 859 20.08 -30.21 -1.07
C ASN A 859 20.04 -28.71 -0.77
N TRP A 860 19.10 -28.29 0.07
CA TRP A 860 19.05 -26.93 0.60
C TRP A 860 20.08 -26.77 1.73
N HIS A 861 20.79 -25.64 1.75
CA HIS A 861 21.84 -25.34 2.71
C HIS A 861 21.56 -23.97 3.35
N PRO A 862 21.74 -23.79 4.67
CA PRO A 862 21.55 -22.50 5.33
C PRO A 862 22.70 -21.53 5.02
N TYR A 863 22.35 -20.28 4.70
CA TYR A 863 23.31 -19.22 4.40
C TYR A 863 23.13 -18.03 5.34
N GLY A 864 24.23 -17.37 5.73
CA GLY A 864 24.20 -16.25 6.69
C GLY A 864 23.73 -16.63 8.11
N HIS A 865 23.74 -17.91 8.47
CA HIS A 865 23.29 -18.40 9.77
C HIS A 865 24.30 -19.39 10.39
N GLN A 866 24.46 -19.35 11.72
CA GLN A 866 25.36 -20.22 12.47
C GLN A 866 24.70 -21.58 12.75
N ALA A 867 24.44 -22.35 11.69
CA ALA A 867 23.93 -23.71 11.78
C ALA A 867 24.99 -24.71 12.28
N GLY A 868 24.56 -25.91 12.67
CA GLY A 868 25.48 -27.00 13.03
C GLY A 868 26.32 -27.46 11.85
N HIS A 869 27.59 -27.82 12.11
CA HIS A 869 28.60 -28.15 11.07
C HIS A 869 28.13 -29.24 10.10
N SER A 870 27.40 -30.26 10.56
CA SER A 870 26.83 -31.32 9.73
C SER A 870 25.76 -30.82 8.75
N LEU A 871 24.94 -29.86 9.18
CA LEU A 871 23.86 -29.28 8.38
C LEU A 871 24.42 -28.33 7.31
N ILE A 872 25.49 -27.59 7.64
CA ILE A 872 26.25 -26.77 6.68
C ILE A 872 26.95 -27.64 5.63
N GLN A 873 27.50 -28.80 6.02
CA GLN A 873 28.31 -29.64 5.15
C GLN A 873 27.48 -30.56 4.23
N ASN A 874 26.32 -31.05 4.69
CA ASN A 874 25.52 -32.03 3.94
C ASN A 874 24.23 -31.45 3.35
N GLY A 875 23.72 -30.34 3.90
CA GLY A 875 22.41 -29.78 3.57
C GLY A 875 21.24 -30.69 3.98
N LEU A 876 20.06 -30.39 3.45
CA LEU A 876 18.81 -31.14 3.65
C LEU A 876 18.15 -31.42 2.28
N ARG A 877 17.74 -32.67 2.00
CA ARG A 877 17.07 -33.03 0.72
C ARG A 877 15.86 -32.12 0.50
N ASN A 878 15.82 -31.43 -0.63
CA ASN A 878 14.86 -30.38 -0.91
C ASN A 878 13.91 -30.78 -2.06
N PRO A 879 12.76 -31.41 -1.78
CA PRO A 879 11.76 -31.77 -2.79
C PRO A 879 10.97 -30.52 -3.25
N MET A 880 11.67 -29.55 -3.86
CA MET A 880 11.16 -28.21 -4.15
C MET A 880 9.88 -28.24 -4.99
N GLU A 881 9.88 -28.94 -6.13
CA GLU A 881 8.70 -29.01 -7.01
C GLU A 881 7.47 -29.59 -6.28
N LEU A 882 7.65 -30.59 -5.41
CA LEU A 882 6.55 -31.17 -4.63
C LEU A 882 6.01 -30.16 -3.61
N ILE A 883 6.88 -29.43 -2.89
CA ILE A 883 6.46 -28.37 -1.94
C ILE A 883 5.71 -27.25 -2.67
N CYS A 884 6.22 -26.82 -3.83
CA CYS A 884 5.59 -25.78 -4.65
C CYS A 884 4.22 -26.22 -5.18
N ARG A 885 4.10 -27.48 -5.64
CA ARG A 885 2.82 -28.10 -6.00
C ARG A 885 1.83 -28.05 -4.85
N GLN A 886 2.27 -28.35 -3.63
CA GLN A 886 1.38 -28.32 -2.46
C GLN A 886 0.90 -26.91 -2.10
N PHE A 887 1.74 -25.88 -2.23
CA PHE A 887 1.26 -24.50 -2.08
C PHE A 887 0.20 -24.16 -3.13
N VAL A 888 0.42 -24.50 -4.41
CA VAL A 888 -0.57 -24.29 -5.48
C VAL A 888 -1.91 -24.97 -5.17
N VAL A 889 -1.88 -26.24 -4.75
CA VAL A 889 -3.09 -27.02 -4.43
C VAL A 889 -3.86 -26.41 -3.25
N LEU A 890 -3.19 -25.94 -2.19
CA LEU A 890 -3.86 -25.25 -1.08
C LEU A 890 -4.59 -23.97 -1.53
N TRP A 891 -3.96 -23.15 -2.38
CA TRP A 891 -4.59 -21.92 -2.87
C TRP A 891 -5.74 -22.19 -3.86
N GLU A 892 -5.62 -23.24 -4.67
CA GLU A 892 -6.68 -23.73 -5.56
C GLU A 892 -7.91 -24.21 -4.79
N MET A 893 -7.73 -25.05 -3.76
CA MET A 893 -8.82 -25.56 -2.92
C MET A 893 -9.65 -24.45 -2.25
N ILE A 894 -9.01 -23.35 -1.82
CA ILE A 894 -9.74 -22.26 -1.16
C ILE A 894 -10.33 -21.23 -2.12
N SER A 895 -9.85 -21.14 -3.37
CA SER A 895 -10.21 -20.05 -4.29
C SER A 895 -11.73 -19.93 -4.55
N PRO A 896 -12.47 -21.03 -4.77
CA PRO A 896 -13.93 -20.98 -4.94
C PRO A 896 -14.71 -20.50 -3.72
N VAL A 897 -14.14 -20.58 -2.50
CA VAL A 897 -14.89 -20.37 -1.24
C VAL A 897 -14.44 -19.15 -0.46
N GLY A 898 -13.15 -18.77 -0.55
CA GLY A 898 -12.61 -17.62 0.19
C GLY A 898 -13.35 -16.31 -0.09
N HIS A 899 -13.73 -16.08 -1.36
CA HIS A 899 -14.49 -14.90 -1.76
C HIS A 899 -15.99 -14.97 -1.35
N ILE A 900 -16.55 -16.16 -1.13
CA ILE A 900 -17.94 -16.33 -0.65
C ILE A 900 -18.00 -16.16 0.87
N LEU A 901 -17.02 -16.71 1.59
CA LEU A 901 -16.97 -16.70 3.06
C LEU A 901 -16.56 -15.34 3.66
N TYR A 902 -15.82 -14.53 2.91
CA TYR A 902 -15.32 -13.22 3.36
C TYR A 902 -15.68 -12.03 2.45
N GLY A 903 -16.34 -12.25 1.31
CA GLY A 903 -16.77 -11.19 0.40
C GLY A 903 -18.21 -10.73 0.62
N CYS A 904 -18.81 -10.16 -0.44
CA CYS A 904 -20.15 -9.55 -0.42
C CYS A 904 -21.24 -10.42 -1.07
N SER A 905 -20.97 -11.71 -1.30
CA SER A 905 -21.91 -12.62 -1.96
C SER A 905 -23.10 -12.97 -1.05
N ASP A 906 -24.32 -12.66 -1.49
CA ASP A 906 -25.53 -13.04 -0.76
C ASP A 906 -25.89 -14.50 -1.04
N ILE A 907 -25.45 -15.39 -0.15
CA ILE A 907 -25.64 -16.84 -0.22
C ILE A 907 -26.41 -17.34 1.00
N SER A 908 -27.22 -18.38 0.80
CA SER A 908 -27.90 -19.10 1.88
C SER A 908 -26.89 -19.57 2.94
N ARG A 909 -27.22 -19.37 4.23
CA ARG A 909 -26.38 -19.81 5.36
C ARG A 909 -26.14 -21.32 5.37
N HIS A 910 -27.07 -22.09 4.81
CA HIS A 910 -26.96 -23.53 4.67
C HIS A 910 -25.97 -23.91 3.58
N ASP A 911 -26.03 -23.25 2.42
CA ASP A 911 -25.10 -23.49 1.31
C ASP A 911 -23.69 -23.00 1.63
N LEU A 912 -23.56 -21.85 2.27
CA LEU A 912 -22.29 -21.38 2.81
C LEU A 912 -21.67 -22.39 3.78
N GLN A 913 -22.47 -23.00 4.68
CA GLN A 913 -21.98 -24.02 5.60
C GLN A 913 -21.61 -25.31 4.87
N ARG A 914 -22.44 -25.78 3.93
CA ARG A 914 -22.20 -26.97 3.09
C ARG A 914 -20.91 -26.85 2.29
N ILE A 915 -20.70 -25.71 1.64
CA ILE A 915 -19.51 -25.42 0.82
C ILE A 915 -18.26 -25.27 1.70
N THR A 916 -18.37 -24.60 2.86
CA THR A 916 -17.25 -24.49 3.81
C THR A 916 -16.88 -25.87 4.40
N TYR A 917 -17.87 -26.73 4.65
CA TYR A 917 -17.65 -28.09 5.14
C TYR A 917 -16.93 -28.95 4.10
N GLN A 918 -17.37 -28.96 2.83
CA GLN A 918 -16.71 -29.73 1.77
C GLN A 918 -15.22 -29.40 1.68
N VAL A 919 -14.86 -28.12 1.53
CA VAL A 919 -13.45 -27.70 1.45
C VAL A 919 -12.68 -27.97 2.75
N THR A 920 -13.35 -28.05 3.90
CA THR A 920 -12.71 -28.47 5.15
C THR A 920 -12.34 -29.96 5.12
N GLU A 921 -13.22 -30.83 4.62
CA GLU A 921 -12.91 -32.26 4.44
C GLU A 921 -11.82 -32.45 3.37
N ASP A 922 -11.88 -31.69 2.26
CA ASP A 922 -10.86 -31.71 1.20
C ASP A 922 -9.47 -31.32 1.74
N LEU A 923 -9.41 -30.32 2.62
CA LEU A 923 -8.19 -29.90 3.32
C LEU A 923 -7.69 -30.95 4.33
N PHE A 924 -8.58 -31.62 5.06
CA PHE A 924 -8.18 -32.74 5.94
C PHE A 924 -7.65 -33.93 5.13
N ALA A 925 -8.32 -34.29 4.04
CA ALA A 925 -7.90 -35.33 3.11
C ALA A 925 -6.54 -34.98 2.47
N TRP A 926 -6.31 -33.72 2.08
CA TRP A 926 -5.01 -33.23 1.62
C TRP A 926 -3.93 -33.45 2.69
N LYS A 927 -4.17 -33.05 3.93
CA LYS A 927 -3.19 -33.16 5.03
C LYS A 927 -2.89 -34.62 5.40
N ALA A 928 -3.88 -35.50 5.32
CA ALA A 928 -3.71 -36.94 5.53
C ALA A 928 -2.90 -37.59 4.40
N ASN A 929 -3.20 -37.23 3.14
CA ASN A 929 -2.60 -37.82 1.94
C ASN A 929 -1.29 -37.13 1.47
N LEU A 930 -0.73 -36.20 2.25
CA LEU A 930 0.61 -35.65 1.98
C LEU A 930 1.65 -36.79 1.97
N PRO A 931 2.56 -36.84 0.97
CA PRO A 931 3.67 -37.78 0.94
C PRO A 931 4.48 -37.78 2.23
N SER A 932 5.02 -38.93 2.62
CA SER A 932 5.83 -39.08 3.85
C SER A 932 7.02 -38.13 3.92
N THR A 933 7.63 -37.81 2.76
CA THR A 933 8.71 -36.82 2.60
C THR A 933 8.28 -35.36 2.85
N LEU A 934 6.98 -35.08 2.90
CA LEU A 934 6.39 -33.78 3.19
C LEU A 934 5.61 -33.75 4.50
N GLN A 935 5.51 -34.86 5.24
CA GLN A 935 4.91 -34.85 6.57
C GLN A 935 5.89 -34.26 7.59
N ILE A 936 5.33 -33.67 8.66
CA ILE A 936 6.08 -33.17 9.81
C ILE A 936 5.51 -33.90 11.02
N ASP A 937 6.37 -34.61 11.74
CA ASP A 937 6.11 -34.95 13.14
C ASP A 937 6.35 -33.70 13.99
N LEU A 938 5.43 -33.39 14.90
CA LEU A 938 5.57 -32.26 15.82
C LEU A 938 6.21 -32.66 17.14
N ASP A 939 6.31 -33.96 17.43
CA ASP A 939 6.90 -34.54 18.63
C ASP A 939 8.40 -34.89 18.45
N ASP A 940 8.91 -35.04 17.22
CA ASP A 940 10.36 -35.01 16.95
C ASP A 940 10.87 -33.56 16.89
N ASP A 941 11.66 -33.18 17.89
CA ASP A 941 12.38 -31.90 17.93
C ASP A 941 13.89 -32.05 17.70
N THR A 942 14.36 -33.22 17.29
CA THR A 942 15.78 -33.53 17.10
C THR A 942 16.24 -33.34 15.65
N SER A 943 15.37 -33.65 14.68
CA SER A 943 15.65 -33.55 13.25
C SER A 943 15.40 -32.13 12.71
N PRO A 944 16.37 -31.49 12.01
CA PRO A 944 16.13 -30.20 11.36
C PRO A 944 15.19 -30.32 10.15
N ILE A 945 14.19 -29.44 10.07
CA ILE A 945 13.13 -29.45 9.06
C ILE A 945 13.27 -28.24 8.12
N LEU A 946 13.07 -28.41 6.82
CA LEU A 946 13.14 -27.34 5.82
C LEU A 946 12.23 -26.13 6.16
N PRO A 947 12.75 -24.88 6.22
CA PRO A 947 11.97 -23.68 6.51
C PRO A 947 10.66 -23.52 5.73
N HIS A 948 10.70 -23.75 4.42
CA HIS A 948 9.54 -23.65 3.51
C HIS A 948 8.54 -24.81 3.68
N LEU A 949 9.00 -26.00 4.07
CA LEU A 949 8.10 -27.10 4.44
C LEU A 949 7.35 -26.78 5.73
N MET A 950 8.03 -26.22 6.73
CA MET A 950 7.35 -25.74 7.94
C MET A 950 6.33 -24.65 7.61
N MET A 951 6.67 -23.72 6.71
CA MET A 951 5.75 -22.68 6.25
C MET A 951 4.51 -23.23 5.53
N LEU A 952 4.64 -24.32 4.76
CA LEU A 952 3.51 -24.99 4.11
C LEU A 952 2.48 -25.51 5.14
N HIS A 953 2.94 -26.16 6.21
CA HIS A 953 2.04 -26.65 7.27
C HIS A 953 1.47 -25.50 8.11
N MET A 954 2.24 -24.43 8.34
CA MET A 954 1.73 -23.20 8.94
C MET A 954 0.62 -22.55 8.07
N GLN A 955 0.80 -22.52 6.75
CA GLN A 955 -0.17 -21.95 5.80
C GLN A 955 -1.47 -22.76 5.75
N TYR A 956 -1.39 -24.09 5.77
CA TYR A 956 -2.54 -24.99 5.94
C TYR A 956 -3.31 -24.68 7.24
N HIS A 957 -2.63 -24.60 8.38
CA HIS A 957 -3.29 -24.28 9.65
C HIS A 957 -3.88 -22.85 9.68
N GLN A 958 -3.28 -21.90 8.97
CA GLN A 958 -3.86 -20.56 8.80
C GLN A 958 -5.20 -20.63 8.04
N ILE A 959 -5.25 -21.41 6.95
CA ILE A 959 -6.47 -21.65 6.18
C ILE A 959 -7.56 -22.29 7.05
N ILE A 960 -7.24 -23.32 7.84
CA ILE A 960 -8.18 -23.94 8.78
C ILE A 960 -8.71 -22.93 9.80
N ILE A 961 -7.86 -22.02 10.34
CA ILE A 961 -8.33 -20.92 11.20
C ILE A 961 -9.35 -20.06 10.46
N PHE A 962 -9.08 -19.63 9.23
CA PHE A 962 -9.99 -18.77 8.48
C PHE A 962 -11.31 -19.43 8.10
N PHE A 963 -11.31 -20.71 7.70
CA PHE A 963 -12.55 -21.40 7.34
C PHE A 963 -13.48 -21.60 8.54
N HIS A 964 -12.94 -21.75 9.76
CA HIS A 964 -13.71 -21.92 10.99
C HIS A 964 -14.03 -20.61 11.73
N ARG A 965 -13.23 -19.55 11.57
CA ARG A 965 -13.35 -18.29 12.32
C ARG A 965 -14.72 -17.59 12.24
N PRO A 966 -15.44 -17.55 11.10
CA PRO A 966 -16.78 -16.97 11.02
C PRO A 966 -17.82 -17.73 11.89
N TRP A 967 -17.61 -19.04 12.09
CA TRP A 967 -18.54 -19.94 12.78
C TRP A 967 -18.36 -19.98 14.30
N LEU A 968 -17.38 -19.26 14.87
CA LEU A 968 -17.08 -19.20 16.31
C LEU A 968 -18.23 -18.65 17.18
N SER A 969 -19.17 -17.93 16.58
CA SER A 969 -20.35 -17.37 17.24
C SER A 969 -21.54 -18.33 17.19
N LYS A 970 -22.26 -18.46 18.30
CA LYS A 970 -23.47 -19.29 18.44
C LYS A 970 -24.65 -18.81 17.58
N SER A 971 -24.69 -17.53 17.22
CA SER A 971 -25.91 -16.86 16.72
C SER A 971 -25.73 -16.00 15.47
N TYR A 972 -24.48 -15.74 15.04
CA TYR A 972 -24.18 -14.80 13.95
C TYR A 972 -24.57 -15.35 12.58
N ILE A 973 -23.80 -16.29 12.02
CA ILE A 973 -24.08 -16.96 10.73
C ILE A 973 -24.65 -18.38 10.87
N GLN A 974 -24.49 -19.04 12.02
CA GLN A 974 -24.99 -20.40 12.29
C GLN A 974 -26.47 -20.58 11.85
N PRO A 975 -26.82 -21.62 11.07
CA PRO A 975 -28.20 -21.90 10.71
C PRO A 975 -29.04 -22.29 11.94
N ARG A 976 -30.29 -21.80 11.99
CA ARG A 976 -31.11 -21.88 13.21
C ARG A 976 -31.93 -23.17 13.30
N SER A 977 -32.57 -23.58 12.20
CA SER A 977 -33.28 -24.86 12.05
C SER A 977 -33.43 -25.22 10.55
N PRO A 978 -33.20 -26.48 10.14
CA PRO A 978 -32.51 -27.52 10.91
C PRO A 978 -31.07 -27.08 11.22
N ARG A 979 -30.49 -27.55 12.33
CA ARG A 979 -29.05 -27.36 12.56
C ARG A 979 -28.30 -28.33 11.67
N GLN A 980 -27.32 -27.82 10.94
CA GLN A 980 -26.40 -28.61 10.12
C GLN A 980 -24.97 -28.39 10.62
N GLY A 981 -24.10 -29.36 10.34
CA GLY A 981 -22.69 -29.36 10.75
C GLY A 981 -22.44 -29.43 12.28
N PRO A 982 -21.16 -29.49 12.70
CA PRO A 982 -20.76 -29.70 14.09
C PRO A 982 -20.79 -28.43 14.98
N GLY A 983 -21.24 -27.30 14.44
CA GLY A 983 -21.54 -26.08 15.20
C GLY A 983 -20.35 -25.33 15.80
N TYR A 984 -20.67 -24.29 16.59
CA TYR A 984 -19.69 -23.28 17.04
C TYR A 984 -18.65 -23.80 18.05
N HIS A 985 -18.91 -24.90 18.77
CA HIS A 985 -17.92 -25.53 19.67
C HIS A 985 -16.80 -26.21 18.87
N HIS A 986 -17.14 -26.96 17.82
CA HIS A 986 -16.16 -27.53 16.90
C HIS A 986 -15.35 -26.44 16.19
N ALA A 987 -16.00 -25.39 15.68
CA ALA A 987 -15.29 -24.26 15.06
C ALA A 987 -14.25 -23.62 15.99
N ARG A 988 -14.58 -23.46 17.28
CA ARG A 988 -13.63 -22.98 18.31
C ARG A 988 -12.47 -23.95 18.49
N ARG A 989 -12.76 -25.25 18.57
CA ARG A 989 -11.75 -26.30 18.71
C ARG A 989 -10.77 -26.28 17.52
N MET A 990 -11.26 -26.29 16.28
CA MET A 990 -10.42 -26.30 15.07
C MET A 990 -9.51 -25.06 14.94
N CYS A 991 -10.02 -23.86 15.22
CA CYS A 991 -9.19 -22.64 15.21
C CYS A 991 -8.09 -22.66 16.29
N VAL A 992 -8.36 -23.25 17.47
CA VAL A 992 -7.40 -23.30 18.58
C VAL A 992 -6.35 -24.37 18.36
N GLU A 993 -6.75 -25.57 17.94
CA GLU A 993 -5.83 -26.67 17.60
C GLU A 993 -4.86 -26.25 16.48
N SER A 994 -5.35 -25.55 15.46
CA SER A 994 -4.51 -25.01 14.38
C SER A 994 -3.59 -23.88 14.83
N ALA A 995 -4.03 -23.00 15.75
CA ALA A 995 -3.18 -21.96 16.32
C ALA A 995 -2.07 -22.54 17.22
N THR A 996 -2.38 -23.61 17.97
CA THR A 996 -1.39 -24.41 18.71
C THR A 996 -0.41 -25.10 17.77
N ALA A 997 -0.86 -25.69 16.66
CA ALA A 997 0.03 -26.33 15.69
C ALA A 997 1.01 -25.33 15.05
N ILE A 998 0.54 -24.12 14.68
CA ILE A 998 1.41 -23.03 14.24
C ILE A 998 2.44 -22.66 15.31
N ALA A 999 2.03 -22.55 16.58
CA ALA A 999 2.97 -22.26 17.66
C ALA A 999 3.99 -23.39 17.90
N ARG A 1000 3.62 -24.66 17.76
CA ARG A 1000 4.56 -25.79 17.79
C ARG A 1000 5.56 -25.73 16.63
N LEU A 1001 5.10 -25.42 15.42
CA LEU A 1001 5.98 -25.22 14.26
C LEU A 1001 6.93 -24.02 14.44
N LEU A 1002 6.51 -22.93 15.08
CA LEU A 1002 7.40 -21.81 15.43
C LEU A 1002 8.47 -22.21 16.46
N HIS A 1003 8.14 -23.09 17.41
CA HIS A 1003 9.11 -23.57 18.40
C HIS A 1003 10.16 -24.49 17.78
N LEU A 1004 9.74 -25.42 16.93
CA LEU A 1004 10.65 -26.25 16.13
C LEU A 1004 11.54 -25.38 15.23
N TYR A 1005 10.97 -24.35 14.59
CA TYR A 1005 11.74 -23.43 13.74
C TYR A 1005 12.83 -22.71 14.55
N GLU A 1006 12.48 -22.17 15.72
CA GLU A 1006 13.42 -21.52 16.64
C GLU A 1006 14.55 -22.44 17.11
N LYS A 1007 14.28 -23.74 17.28
CA LYS A 1007 15.29 -24.70 17.74
C LYS A 1007 16.42 -24.91 16.72
N HIS A 1008 16.14 -24.73 15.43
CA HIS A 1008 17.11 -24.95 14.34
C HIS A 1008 17.55 -23.67 13.61
N TYR A 1009 16.79 -22.57 13.71
CA TYR A 1009 16.97 -21.32 12.96
C TYR A 1009 16.53 -20.09 13.78
N THR A 1010 16.97 -18.87 13.41
CA THR A 1010 16.44 -17.62 14.00
C THR A 1010 15.24 -17.09 13.21
N PHE A 1011 14.23 -16.55 13.93
CA PHE A 1011 13.05 -15.93 13.33
C PHE A 1011 13.40 -14.79 12.36
N ARG A 1012 14.54 -14.10 12.53
CA ARG A 1012 15.07 -13.09 11.59
C ARG A 1012 15.29 -13.59 10.16
N ARG A 1013 15.36 -14.91 9.92
CA ARG A 1013 15.58 -15.50 8.59
C ARG A 1013 14.31 -16.16 8.01
N MET A 1014 13.11 -15.99 8.60
CA MET A 1014 11.87 -16.50 7.99
C MET A 1014 11.37 -15.62 6.83
N ASN A 1015 10.74 -16.24 5.83
CA ASN A 1015 9.97 -15.56 4.79
C ASN A 1015 8.90 -14.61 5.39
N ASN A 1016 8.75 -13.42 4.79
CA ASN A 1016 7.87 -12.35 5.29
C ASN A 1016 6.38 -12.72 5.41
N GLN A 1017 5.89 -13.70 4.63
CA GLN A 1017 4.49 -14.15 4.65
C GLN A 1017 4.07 -14.68 6.03
N VAL A 1018 5.01 -15.22 6.81
CA VAL A 1018 4.76 -15.80 8.14
C VAL A 1018 4.13 -14.80 9.11
N VAL A 1019 4.34 -13.48 8.92
CA VAL A 1019 3.75 -12.43 9.77
C VAL A 1019 2.22 -12.50 9.78
N ALA A 1020 1.60 -12.81 8.64
CA ALA A 1020 0.14 -12.99 8.54
C ALA A 1020 -0.33 -14.28 9.23
N ILE A 1021 0.49 -15.33 9.19
CA ILE A 1021 0.17 -16.62 9.82
C ILE A 1021 0.28 -16.50 11.35
N ILE A 1022 1.36 -15.90 11.86
CA ILE A 1022 1.55 -15.62 13.29
C ILE A 1022 0.45 -14.72 13.82
N PHE A 1023 0.04 -13.68 13.07
CA PHE A 1023 -1.13 -12.86 13.44
C PHE A 1023 -2.39 -13.70 13.66
N SER A 1024 -2.66 -14.64 12.75
CA SER A 1024 -3.86 -15.48 12.77
C SER A 1024 -3.86 -16.44 13.95
N ALA A 1025 -2.72 -17.07 14.26
CA ALA A 1025 -2.55 -17.92 15.43
C ALA A 1025 -2.61 -17.13 16.74
N ALA A 1026 -1.86 -16.02 16.83
CA ALA A 1026 -1.82 -15.16 18.01
C ALA A 1026 -3.19 -14.58 18.36
N LEU A 1027 -4.01 -14.21 17.36
CA LEU A 1027 -5.38 -13.75 17.57
C LEU A 1027 -6.27 -14.82 18.24
N MET A 1028 -6.11 -16.10 17.86
CA MET A 1028 -6.86 -17.21 18.45
C MET A 1028 -6.34 -17.62 19.83
N LEU A 1029 -5.02 -17.68 20.03
CA LEU A 1029 -4.41 -17.90 21.34
C LEU A 1029 -4.75 -16.77 22.32
N LEU A 1030 -4.81 -15.52 21.83
CA LEU A 1030 -5.28 -14.38 22.60
C LEU A 1030 -6.75 -14.50 23.00
N PHE A 1031 -7.62 -14.97 22.11
CA PHE A 1031 -9.02 -15.23 22.42
C PHE A 1031 -9.17 -16.27 23.54
N VAL A 1032 -8.41 -17.37 23.50
CA VAL A 1032 -8.43 -18.40 24.56
C VAL A 1032 -7.90 -17.86 25.87
N THR A 1033 -6.69 -17.31 25.89
CA THR A 1033 -6.02 -16.85 27.12
C THR A 1033 -6.78 -15.74 27.86
N VAL A 1034 -7.48 -14.87 27.12
CA VAL A 1034 -8.34 -13.83 27.73
C VAL A 1034 -9.70 -14.39 28.18
N SER A 1035 -10.24 -15.40 27.51
CA SER A 1035 -11.51 -16.05 27.89
C SER A 1035 -11.37 -17.00 29.08
N SER A 1036 -10.22 -17.64 29.26
CA SER A 1036 -9.96 -18.65 30.31
C SER A 1036 -9.42 -18.05 31.63
N SER A 1037 -9.32 -16.73 31.75
CA SER A 1037 -8.65 -16.08 32.89
C SER A 1037 -9.43 -16.29 34.21
N PRO A 1038 -8.81 -16.85 35.28
CA PRO A 1038 -9.54 -17.30 36.48
C PRO A 1038 -10.01 -16.14 37.37
N VAL A 1039 -11.32 -16.05 37.58
CA VAL A 1039 -12.01 -14.95 38.33
C VAL A 1039 -11.99 -15.16 39.86
N SER A 1040 -11.27 -16.18 40.36
CA SER A 1040 -11.22 -16.56 41.78
C SER A 1040 -9.81 -17.02 42.24
N PRO A 1041 -9.01 -16.15 42.87
CA PRO A 1041 -7.77 -16.55 43.54
C PRO A 1041 -8.11 -17.23 44.88
N GLY A 1042 -8.45 -18.52 44.85
CA GLY A 1042 -9.03 -19.17 46.04
C GLY A 1042 -9.25 -20.68 45.98
N LYS A 1043 -8.40 -21.42 45.26
CA LYS A 1043 -8.23 -22.89 45.40
C LYS A 1043 -6.95 -23.32 44.69
N GLN A 1044 -5.94 -23.73 45.44
CA GLN A 1044 -4.87 -24.59 44.91
C GLN A 1044 -5.43 -26.01 44.81
N GLY A 1045 -5.06 -26.72 43.74
CA GLY A 1045 -5.49 -28.08 43.48
C GLY A 1045 -5.14 -28.47 42.05
N ASP A 1046 -4.43 -29.58 41.89
CA ASP A 1046 -3.89 -30.01 40.60
C ASP A 1046 -5.02 -30.40 39.64
N SER A 1047 -5.18 -29.63 38.57
CA SER A 1047 -6.25 -29.78 37.60
C SER A 1047 -5.74 -29.53 36.18
N PRO A 1048 -6.04 -30.41 35.20
CA PRO A 1048 -5.47 -30.33 33.85
C PRO A 1048 -5.82 -29.03 33.11
N THR A 1049 -6.92 -28.36 33.45
CA THR A 1049 -7.29 -27.05 32.90
C THR A 1049 -6.31 -25.94 33.25
N PHE A 1050 -5.62 -26.02 34.40
CA PHE A 1050 -4.60 -25.02 34.78
C PHE A 1050 -3.33 -25.18 33.94
N SER A 1051 -2.91 -26.42 33.68
CA SER A 1051 -1.78 -26.73 32.81
C SER A 1051 -2.02 -26.21 31.38
N ARG A 1052 -3.14 -26.60 30.76
CA ARG A 1052 -3.52 -26.18 29.40
C ARG A 1052 -3.71 -24.66 29.27
N SER A 1053 -4.14 -23.96 30.32
CA SER A 1053 -4.18 -22.49 30.31
C SER A 1053 -2.80 -21.84 30.39
N THR A 1054 -1.80 -22.51 30.97
CA THR A 1054 -0.41 -22.02 31.07
C THR A 1054 0.33 -22.23 29.74
N GLU A 1055 0.16 -23.40 29.14
CA GLU A 1055 0.63 -23.76 27.80
C GLU A 1055 0.17 -22.75 26.72
N MET A 1056 -1.13 -22.41 26.70
CA MET A 1056 -1.67 -21.43 25.73
C MET A 1056 -1.09 -20.03 25.90
N VAL A 1057 -0.64 -19.65 27.10
CA VAL A 1057 0.10 -18.39 27.34
C VAL A 1057 1.54 -18.49 26.84
N ALA A 1058 2.20 -19.63 27.01
CA ALA A 1058 3.55 -19.85 26.47
C ALA A 1058 3.55 -19.76 24.92
N TYR A 1059 2.58 -20.40 24.25
CA TYR A 1059 2.40 -20.30 22.80
C TYR A 1059 2.09 -18.86 22.32
N LEU A 1060 1.28 -18.10 23.07
CA LEU A 1060 1.03 -16.69 22.75
C LEU A 1060 2.29 -15.84 22.88
N ASN A 1061 3.09 -16.06 23.93
CA ASN A 1061 4.36 -15.36 24.15
C ASN A 1061 5.40 -15.71 23.07
N LEU A 1062 5.44 -16.96 22.61
CA LEU A 1062 6.25 -17.39 21.46
C LEU A 1062 5.88 -16.63 20.18
N CYS A 1063 4.58 -16.48 19.89
CA CYS A 1063 4.11 -15.69 18.75
C CYS A 1063 4.52 -14.22 18.85
N PHE A 1064 4.43 -13.60 20.04
CA PHE A 1064 4.90 -12.22 20.26
C PHE A 1064 6.41 -12.09 20.04
N ARG A 1065 7.23 -13.00 20.59
CA ARG A 1065 8.68 -13.01 20.42
C ARG A 1065 9.10 -13.18 18.95
N ALA A 1066 8.43 -14.07 18.21
CA ALA A 1066 8.66 -14.21 16.77
C ALA A 1066 8.38 -12.89 16.02
N LEU A 1067 7.30 -12.17 16.37
CA LEU A 1067 7.01 -10.85 15.80
C LEU A 1067 7.99 -9.75 16.25
N ASP A 1068 8.60 -9.84 17.44
CA ASP A 1068 9.67 -8.94 17.90
C ASP A 1068 10.99 -9.16 17.15
N GLU A 1069 11.36 -10.40 16.84
CA GLU A 1069 12.52 -10.71 16.01
C GLU A 1069 12.32 -10.36 14.54
N LEU A 1070 11.21 -10.81 13.93
CA LEU A 1070 10.78 -10.41 12.59
C LEU A 1070 10.64 -8.89 12.46
N GLY A 1071 10.20 -8.25 13.55
CA GLY A 1071 10.08 -6.81 13.68
C GLY A 1071 11.39 -6.05 13.49
N GLN A 1072 12.55 -6.68 13.46
CA GLN A 1072 13.83 -6.02 13.17
C GLN A 1072 14.07 -5.88 11.66
N SER A 1073 13.66 -6.90 10.91
CA SER A 1073 13.73 -7.01 9.44
C SER A 1073 12.55 -6.35 8.72
N PHE A 1074 11.33 -6.54 9.23
CA PHE A 1074 10.09 -6.16 8.57
C PHE A 1074 9.25 -5.20 9.46
N ASP A 1075 8.79 -4.09 8.88
CA ASP A 1075 7.98 -3.10 9.62
C ASP A 1075 6.51 -3.57 9.78
N ASN A 1076 6.04 -4.52 8.97
CA ASN A 1076 4.73 -5.14 9.13
C ASN A 1076 4.63 -6.06 10.36
N ALA A 1077 5.73 -6.69 10.78
CA ALA A 1077 5.79 -7.46 12.01
C ALA A 1077 5.65 -6.57 13.24
N LYS A 1078 6.30 -5.38 13.26
CA LYS A 1078 6.09 -4.35 14.29
C LYS A 1078 4.62 -3.93 14.37
N ARG A 1079 4.03 -3.53 13.24
CA ARG A 1079 2.61 -3.13 13.13
C ARG A 1079 1.67 -4.21 13.68
N THR A 1080 1.95 -5.46 13.33
CA THR A 1080 1.17 -6.64 13.77
C THR A 1080 1.26 -6.87 15.28
N ARG A 1081 2.47 -6.82 15.85
CA ARG A 1081 2.71 -6.92 17.31
C ARG A 1081 1.96 -5.84 18.07
N ASP A 1082 2.11 -4.58 17.66
CA ASP A 1082 1.56 -3.43 18.40
C ASP A 1082 0.03 -3.40 18.36
N TYR A 1083 -0.57 -3.83 17.25
CA TYR A 1083 -1.99 -4.10 17.16
C TYR A 1083 -2.44 -5.23 18.11
N LEU A 1084 -1.74 -6.37 18.15
CA LEU A 1084 -2.08 -7.50 19.03
C LEU A 1084 -1.96 -7.14 20.52
N VAL A 1085 -0.92 -6.40 20.92
CA VAL A 1085 -0.77 -5.89 22.30
C VAL A 1085 -1.93 -4.95 22.67
N THR A 1086 -2.31 -4.06 21.75
CA THR A 1086 -3.45 -3.14 21.95
C THR A 1086 -4.78 -3.89 22.06
N LEU A 1087 -4.99 -4.90 21.22
CA LEU A 1087 -6.16 -5.77 21.23
C LEU A 1087 -6.25 -6.58 22.53
N GLN A 1088 -5.13 -7.14 23.01
CA GLN A 1088 -5.04 -7.86 24.26
C GLN A 1088 -5.49 -7.00 25.44
N ARG A 1089 -4.96 -5.77 25.56
CA ARG A 1089 -5.35 -4.82 26.61
C ARG A 1089 -6.85 -4.51 26.55
N ARG A 1090 -7.40 -4.27 25.34
CA ARG A 1090 -8.83 -3.97 25.12
C ARG A 1090 -9.73 -5.16 25.51
N TRP A 1091 -9.39 -6.38 25.11
CA TRP A 1091 -10.18 -7.57 25.44
C TRP A 1091 -10.13 -7.91 26.93
N GLN A 1092 -8.95 -7.81 27.57
CA GLN A 1092 -8.82 -8.00 29.02
C GLN A 1092 -9.65 -6.99 29.83
N ALA A 1093 -9.63 -5.71 29.43
CA ALA A 1093 -10.45 -4.67 30.06
C ALA A 1093 -11.95 -4.97 29.92
N ASN A 1094 -12.41 -5.40 28.74
CA ASN A 1094 -13.80 -5.74 28.50
C ASN A 1094 -14.25 -6.97 29.31
N MET A 1095 -13.47 -8.05 29.37
CA MET A 1095 -13.82 -9.22 30.19
C MET A 1095 -13.90 -8.88 31.69
N ARG A 1096 -12.99 -8.05 32.21
CA ARG A 1096 -13.02 -7.57 33.61
C ARG A 1096 -14.30 -6.77 33.92
N ARG A 1097 -14.74 -5.91 32.99
CA ARG A 1097 -16.02 -5.17 33.13
C ARG A 1097 -17.22 -6.12 33.12
N SER A 1098 -17.31 -7.04 32.16
CA SER A 1098 -18.42 -7.99 32.03
C SER A 1098 -18.55 -8.93 33.23
N GLY A 1099 -17.45 -9.52 33.71
CA GLY A 1099 -17.46 -10.37 34.90
C GLY A 1099 -17.87 -9.61 36.17
N SER A 1100 -17.52 -8.33 36.26
CA SER A 1100 -17.93 -7.44 37.37
C SER A 1100 -19.42 -7.11 37.35
N ALA A 1101 -20.04 -7.04 36.16
CA ALA A 1101 -21.48 -6.81 36.02
C ALA A 1101 -22.31 -8.03 36.47
N ALA A 1102 -21.94 -9.24 36.01
CA ALA A 1102 -22.61 -10.48 36.40
C ALA A 1102 -22.59 -10.70 37.93
N LYS A 1103 -21.45 -10.41 38.59
CA LYS A 1103 -21.30 -10.52 40.06
C LYS A 1103 -22.19 -9.54 40.85
N ARG A 1104 -22.67 -8.45 40.23
CA ARG A 1104 -23.65 -7.51 40.80
C ARG A 1104 -25.11 -7.94 40.60
N GLN A 1105 -25.42 -8.70 39.55
CA GLN A 1105 -26.77 -9.24 39.33
C GLN A 1105 -27.09 -10.39 40.29
N ASN A 1106 -26.16 -11.35 40.48
CA ASN A 1106 -26.39 -12.46 41.42
C ASN A 1106 -26.46 -12.02 42.90
N SER A 1107 -25.92 -10.85 43.26
CA SER A 1107 -26.02 -10.30 44.63
C SER A 1107 -27.28 -9.47 44.88
N SER A 1108 -28.01 -9.03 43.84
CA SER A 1108 -29.32 -8.39 43.98
C SER A 1108 -30.48 -9.39 43.99
N ALA A 1109 -30.36 -10.51 43.26
CA ALA A 1109 -31.38 -11.58 43.28
C ALA A 1109 -31.58 -12.22 44.67
N ASN A 1110 -30.49 -12.43 45.41
CA ASN A 1110 -30.52 -13.11 46.72
C ASN A 1110 -31.06 -12.27 47.90
N LEU A 1111 -31.59 -11.06 47.66
CA LEU A 1111 -32.16 -10.19 48.70
C LEU A 1111 -33.70 -10.07 48.63
N ALA A 1112 -34.36 -10.82 47.74
CA ALA A 1112 -35.81 -10.78 47.54
C ALA A 1112 -36.58 -11.93 48.24
N SER A 1113 -35.88 -12.88 48.88
CA SER A 1113 -36.49 -14.06 49.51
C SER A 1113 -35.96 -14.30 50.93
N LEU A 1114 -36.67 -13.75 51.92
CA LEU A 1114 -36.95 -14.36 53.25
C LEU A 1114 -37.57 -13.30 54.18
N GLY A 1115 -38.87 -13.46 54.49
CA GLY A 1115 -39.58 -12.54 55.36
C GLY A 1115 -40.79 -13.15 56.04
N SER A 1116 -40.60 -13.94 57.10
CA SER A 1116 -41.64 -14.17 58.11
C SER A 1116 -41.11 -14.73 59.44
N GLN A 1117 -41.94 -14.59 60.48
CA GLN A 1117 -41.93 -15.27 61.80
C GLN A 1117 -40.79 -14.97 62.81
N LYS A 1118 -41.17 -14.14 63.80
CA LYS A 1118 -40.77 -14.13 65.22
C LYS A 1118 -41.44 -15.30 66.00
N PRO A 1119 -41.24 -15.49 67.34
CA PRO A 1119 -40.14 -15.12 68.26
C PRO A 1119 -39.70 -16.26 69.23
N SER A 1120 -38.65 -16.04 70.04
CA SER A 1120 -38.66 -16.35 71.49
C SER A 1120 -37.52 -15.61 72.23
N ILE A 1121 -37.41 -15.75 73.56
CA ILE A 1121 -36.62 -14.87 74.46
C ILE A 1121 -36.00 -15.70 75.62
N GLN A 1122 -34.70 -15.55 75.92
CA GLN A 1122 -34.17 -15.35 77.30
C GLN A 1122 -32.65 -15.09 77.43
N HIS A 1123 -32.29 -14.60 78.62
CA HIS A 1123 -31.00 -14.13 79.16
C HIS A 1123 -29.87 -15.22 79.22
N THR A 1124 -28.59 -14.96 79.56
CA THR A 1124 -27.99 -13.95 80.49
C THR A 1124 -26.48 -13.71 80.26
N ARG A 1125 -25.94 -12.57 80.77
CA ARG A 1125 -24.57 -12.24 81.28
C ARG A 1125 -23.38 -13.21 81.03
N ASN A 1126 -22.14 -12.76 80.79
CA ASN A 1126 -21.41 -11.66 81.48
C ASN A 1126 -20.20 -11.07 80.67
N ALA A 1127 -19.51 -10.04 81.20
CA ALA A 1127 -18.38 -9.28 80.59
C ALA A 1127 -17.08 -10.10 80.36
N ARG A 1128 -16.05 -9.69 79.57
CA ARG A 1128 -15.53 -8.39 79.05
C ARG A 1128 -14.96 -8.59 77.60
N GLY A 1129 -14.47 -7.62 76.80
CA GLY A 1129 -14.31 -6.14 76.87
C GLY A 1129 -13.13 -5.62 76.00
N ILE A 1130 -12.94 -4.28 75.92
CA ILE A 1130 -11.83 -3.51 75.27
C ILE A 1130 -11.82 -3.39 73.72
N ASN A 1131 -11.93 -2.12 73.24
CA ASN A 1131 -11.46 -1.45 72.00
C ASN A 1131 -11.77 -2.02 70.58
N ASP A 1132 -12.05 -1.21 69.54
CA ASP A 1132 -12.48 0.21 69.51
C ASP A 1132 -13.22 0.59 68.19
N SER A 1133 -14.02 1.65 68.28
CA SER A 1133 -14.41 2.64 67.25
C SER A 1133 -14.34 2.30 65.74
N ARG A 1134 -15.52 2.15 65.13
CA ARG A 1134 -15.85 2.87 63.86
C ARG A 1134 -17.36 2.95 63.57
N LYS A 1135 -17.92 4.16 63.62
CA LYS A 1135 -19.14 4.57 62.88
C LYS A 1135 -19.39 6.08 63.02
N LYS A 1136 -19.52 6.77 61.89
CA LYS A 1136 -20.46 7.88 61.74
C LYS A 1136 -21.31 7.61 60.50
N SER A 1137 -22.58 7.96 60.58
CA SER A 1137 -23.57 7.66 59.56
C SER A 1137 -24.66 8.73 59.58
N ARG A 1138 -25.15 9.10 58.39
CA ARG A 1138 -26.49 9.69 58.17
C ARG A 1138 -26.68 11.12 58.75
N LEU A 1139 -27.65 11.93 58.32
CA LEU A 1139 -28.67 11.80 57.25
C LEU A 1139 -29.04 13.19 56.68
N SER A 1140 -29.84 13.18 55.62
CA SER A 1140 -30.84 14.16 55.13
C SER A 1140 -31.20 15.39 56.01
N VAL A 1141 -31.69 16.52 55.47
CA VAL A 1141 -33.03 16.69 54.84
C VAL A 1141 -33.08 17.85 53.83
N SER A 1142 -34.10 17.84 52.98
CA SER A 1142 -34.45 18.78 51.90
C SER A 1142 -34.96 20.16 52.35
N GLY A 1143 -34.84 21.16 51.46
CA GLY A 1143 -35.52 22.46 51.52
C GLY A 1143 -35.24 23.31 50.27
N VAL A 1144 -36.22 24.11 49.83
CA VAL A 1144 -36.12 25.04 48.68
C VAL A 1144 -36.58 26.46 49.13
N PRO A 1145 -36.54 27.52 48.29
CA PRO A 1145 -35.77 28.75 48.54
C PRO A 1145 -36.69 29.91 49.08
N PRO A 1146 -36.32 31.22 49.13
CA PRO A 1146 -35.95 32.08 47.96
C PRO A 1146 -34.92 33.22 48.21
N ASN A 1147 -34.54 33.94 47.14
CA ASN A 1147 -34.12 35.37 47.10
C ASN A 1147 -32.85 35.83 47.87
N MET A 1148 -32.22 37.00 47.59
CA MET A 1148 -31.99 37.80 46.35
C MET A 1148 -30.95 38.90 46.70
N GLN A 1149 -30.26 39.50 45.71
CA GLN A 1149 -29.43 40.74 45.84
C GLN A 1149 -28.15 40.60 46.72
N SER A 1150 -27.07 41.41 46.61
CA SER A 1150 -26.60 42.37 45.60
C SER A 1150 -25.06 42.57 45.70
N THR A 1151 -24.47 43.24 44.71
CA THR A 1151 -23.12 43.88 44.74
C THR A 1151 -23.09 45.11 45.71
N PRO A 1152 -21.98 45.88 45.95
CA PRO A 1152 -20.75 46.06 45.14
C PRO A 1152 -19.38 46.44 45.84
N VAL A 1153 -18.34 46.66 44.99
CA VAL A 1153 -17.27 47.71 45.05
C VAL A 1153 -16.01 47.60 45.97
N ALA A 1154 -14.84 47.49 45.29
CA ALA A 1154 -13.52 48.15 45.48
C ALA A 1154 -12.71 47.98 46.81
N THR A 1155 -11.43 48.42 46.98
CA THR A 1155 -10.50 49.28 46.18
C THR A 1155 -9.01 49.03 46.57
N ASN A 1156 -8.03 49.25 45.65
CA ASN A 1156 -6.62 49.71 45.89
C ASN A 1156 -5.66 48.91 46.82
N GLN A 1157 -4.31 49.01 46.81
CA GLN A 1157 -3.31 49.56 45.86
C GLN A 1157 -1.88 48.96 46.11
N TYR A 1158 -1.00 49.15 45.11
CA TYR A 1158 0.49 49.17 45.05
C TYR A 1158 1.31 49.51 46.33
N PRO A 1159 2.64 49.17 46.45
CA PRO A 1159 3.69 49.61 45.48
C PRO A 1159 5.04 48.85 45.28
N HIS A 1160 5.71 49.21 44.14
CA HIS A 1160 7.16 49.32 43.80
C HIS A 1160 8.18 48.16 44.07
N LEU A 1161 8.97 47.66 43.09
CA LEU A 1161 10.20 48.20 42.39
C LEU A 1161 11.48 48.22 43.28
N SER A 1162 12.72 47.91 42.84
CA SER A 1162 13.34 47.76 41.48
C SER A 1162 14.77 47.13 41.48
N GLN A 1163 15.18 46.44 40.38
CA GLN A 1163 16.58 46.29 39.84
C GLN A 1163 17.67 45.62 40.74
N SER A 1164 18.83 45.06 40.34
CA SER A 1164 19.45 44.47 39.11
C SER A 1164 20.63 43.54 39.59
N THR A 1165 21.65 42.98 38.89
CA THR A 1165 22.36 43.17 37.59
C THR A 1165 23.11 41.87 37.15
N ILE A 1166 23.71 41.87 35.94
CA ILE A 1166 24.59 40.88 35.24
C ILE A 1166 26.08 41.01 35.74
N PRO A 1167 27.00 39.98 35.77
CA PRO A 1167 27.55 39.28 34.58
C PRO A 1167 28.08 37.80 34.66
N HIS A 1168 28.53 37.34 33.48
CA HIS A 1168 29.41 36.22 33.05
C HIS A 1168 30.64 35.86 33.97
N GLN A 1169 31.48 34.81 33.76
CA GLN A 1169 31.98 34.18 32.51
C GLN A 1169 32.77 32.83 32.68
N GLN A 1170 32.66 31.92 31.70
CA GLN A 1170 33.65 30.99 31.07
C GLN A 1170 34.62 29.99 31.79
N TYR A 1171 34.72 28.80 31.12
CA TYR A 1171 35.91 28.02 30.66
C TYR A 1171 36.65 26.92 31.47
N HIS A 1172 36.94 25.81 30.73
CA HIS A 1172 38.10 24.86 30.80
C HIS A 1172 38.34 24.00 32.09
N GLN A 1173 39.04 22.85 32.07
CA GLN A 1173 39.18 21.70 31.14
C GLN A 1173 39.98 20.56 31.83
N GLN A 1174 39.75 19.28 31.47
CA GLN A 1174 40.58 18.08 31.83
C GLN A 1174 40.67 17.74 33.36
N GLY A 1175 40.99 16.52 33.80
CA GLY A 1175 40.98 15.21 33.12
C GLY A 1175 42.08 14.22 33.57
N SER A 1176 41.76 13.21 34.39
CA SER A 1176 42.58 11.99 34.62
C SER A 1176 41.80 10.88 35.36
N TYR A 1177 42.32 9.65 35.36
CA TYR A 1177 41.69 8.41 35.86
C TYR A 1177 42.31 7.89 37.17
N GLN A 1178 41.52 7.20 38.00
CA GLN A 1178 41.88 5.86 38.54
C GLN A 1178 40.66 5.11 39.11
N GLU A 1179 40.79 3.81 39.33
CA GLU A 1179 39.70 2.84 39.55
C GLU A 1179 39.52 2.44 41.04
N GLN A 1180 38.31 2.04 41.45
CA GLN A 1180 38.02 0.68 42.01
C GLN A 1180 36.56 0.48 42.46
N ASP A 1181 35.98 -0.64 42.00
CA ASP A 1181 34.85 -1.47 42.48
C ASP A 1181 33.43 -0.90 42.81
N PRO A 1182 32.36 -1.73 42.75
CA PRO A 1182 30.97 -1.26 42.61
C PRO A 1182 29.92 -1.77 43.63
N PHE A 1183 28.70 -1.22 43.52
CA PHE A 1183 27.41 -1.60 44.16
C PHE A 1183 27.18 -1.23 45.65
N PRO A 1184 25.91 -1.10 46.12
CA PRO A 1184 24.65 -0.85 45.40
C PRO A 1184 23.85 0.38 45.91
N VAL A 1185 22.92 0.91 45.12
CA VAL A 1185 21.92 1.93 45.55
C VAL A 1185 20.53 1.59 44.97
N PRO A 1186 19.39 1.80 45.69
CA PRO A 1186 18.09 1.22 45.33
C PRO A 1186 17.24 2.02 44.31
N VAL A 1187 16.22 1.35 43.77
CA VAL A 1187 15.19 1.91 42.87
C VAL A 1187 13.94 2.33 43.67
N PRO A 1188 13.32 3.51 43.41
CA PRO A 1188 12.01 3.90 43.95
C PRO A 1188 10.82 3.39 43.11
N ASP A 1189 9.68 3.15 43.76
CA ASP A 1189 8.50 2.51 43.17
C ASP A 1189 7.75 3.32 42.09
N SER A 1190 7.05 2.58 41.22
CA SER A 1190 6.03 3.13 40.32
C SER A 1190 4.62 2.87 40.89
N GLN A 1191 3.79 3.92 40.96
CA GLN A 1191 2.38 3.79 41.37
C GLN A 1191 1.44 3.68 40.16
N LEU A 1192 0.33 2.99 40.37
CA LEU A 1192 -0.59 2.54 39.32
C LEU A 1192 -2.00 3.13 39.53
N GLY A 1193 -2.55 3.76 38.50
CA GLY A 1193 -3.94 4.22 38.45
C GLY A 1193 -4.17 5.19 37.29
N ASP A 1194 -5.35 5.27 36.68
CA ASP A 1194 -6.50 4.35 36.76
C ASP A 1194 -7.30 4.45 35.43
N LEU A 1195 -7.84 3.34 34.91
CA LEU A 1195 -8.26 3.27 33.49
C LEU A 1195 -9.72 2.85 33.26
N ASN A 1196 -10.55 3.85 32.96
CA ASN A 1196 -11.77 3.72 32.15
C ASN A 1196 -11.70 4.78 31.03
N TRP A 1197 -12.33 4.65 29.86
CA TRP A 1197 -13.65 4.08 29.52
C TRP A 1197 -13.70 3.56 28.06
N ILE A 1198 -14.76 2.85 27.66
CA ILE A 1198 -15.13 2.54 26.26
C ILE A 1198 -16.67 2.52 26.17
N PRO A 1199 -17.33 3.23 25.22
CA PRO A 1199 -18.77 3.10 24.95
C PRO A 1199 -19.10 1.88 24.07
N ASN A 1200 -20.34 1.40 24.14
CA ASN A 1200 -20.85 0.30 23.30
C ASN A 1200 -21.85 0.78 22.24
N SER A 1201 -21.50 0.55 20.98
CA SER A 1201 -22.40 0.26 19.85
C SER A 1201 -21.58 -0.58 18.86
N ASP A 1202 -22.11 -1.59 18.17
CA ASP A 1202 -23.51 -1.81 17.81
C ASP A 1202 -24.18 -3.01 18.51
N MET A 1203 -25.42 -2.78 18.96
CA MET A 1203 -26.46 -3.80 19.06
C MET A 1203 -27.82 -3.09 19.11
N HIS A 1204 -28.49 -2.93 17.98
CA HIS A 1204 -29.97 -2.84 17.83
C HIS A 1204 -30.38 -2.56 16.37
N LEU A 1205 -30.33 -3.58 15.52
CA LEU A 1205 -31.37 -3.78 14.52
C LEU A 1205 -32.31 -4.88 15.06
N LEU A 1206 -33.58 -4.85 14.62
CA LEU A 1206 -34.72 -5.63 15.17
C LEU A 1206 -35.31 -5.12 16.51
N SER A 1207 -35.93 -3.94 16.49
CA SER A 1207 -37.11 -3.65 17.33
C SER A 1207 -37.88 -2.45 16.77
N GLY A 1208 -39.11 -2.63 16.28
CA GLY A 1208 -39.80 -1.54 15.58
C GLY A 1208 -41.22 -1.81 15.07
N SER A 1209 -42.11 -2.44 15.85
CA SER A 1209 -43.58 -2.19 15.79
C SER A 1209 -44.33 -3.05 16.81
N GLN A 1210 -45.00 -2.42 17.78
CA GLN A 1210 -46.29 -2.86 18.31
C GLN A 1210 -47.05 -1.64 18.86
N ASN A 1211 -48.30 -1.46 18.45
CA ASN A 1211 -49.27 -0.65 19.19
C ASN A 1211 -50.72 -0.99 18.77
N GLY A 1212 -51.57 -1.34 19.72
CA GLY A 1212 -53.04 -1.18 19.61
C GLY A 1212 -53.90 -2.23 18.88
N ASN A 1213 -54.37 -3.23 19.63
CA ASN A 1213 -55.74 -3.80 19.63
C ASN A 1213 -56.39 -4.37 18.33
N ALA A 1214 -56.84 -5.64 18.40
CA ALA A 1214 -58.28 -5.95 18.53
C ALA A 1214 -58.61 -7.46 18.76
N LEU A 1215 -59.73 -7.70 19.48
CA LEU A 1215 -60.62 -8.88 19.49
C LEU A 1215 -60.24 -10.17 20.25
N ASN A 1216 -61.28 -10.96 20.57
CA ASN A 1216 -61.35 -12.03 21.58
C ASN A 1216 -61.39 -13.46 20.99
N GLY A 1217 -60.99 -14.48 21.75
CA GLY A 1217 -61.23 -15.89 21.39
C GLY A 1217 -60.77 -16.94 22.43
N MET A 1218 -61.74 -17.47 23.19
CA MET A 1218 -61.71 -18.59 24.17
C MET A 1218 -60.60 -19.68 24.07
N GLY A 1219 -60.07 -20.16 25.21
CA GLY A 1219 -59.32 -21.44 25.28
C GLY A 1219 -58.61 -21.74 26.62
N GLN A 1220 -58.72 -22.98 27.13
CA GLN A 1220 -58.12 -23.49 28.39
C GLN A 1220 -57.86 -25.01 28.21
N ILE A 1221 -57.13 -25.80 29.02
CA ILE A 1221 -56.41 -25.68 30.33
C ILE A 1221 -55.37 -26.85 30.37
N PRO A 1222 -54.37 -26.98 31.28
CA PRO A 1222 -53.86 -26.11 32.36
C PRO A 1222 -52.34 -25.79 32.16
N SER A 1223 -51.48 -26.05 33.16
CA SER A 1223 -50.01 -26.09 33.06
C SER A 1223 -49.41 -27.08 34.08
N PRO A 1224 -48.35 -27.85 33.74
CA PRO A 1224 -47.45 -28.52 34.71
C PRO A 1224 -46.17 -27.68 34.97
N PRO A 1225 -45.36 -27.98 36.00
CA PRO A 1225 -44.37 -27.04 36.55
C PRO A 1225 -42.98 -27.10 35.89
N PHE A 1226 -42.29 -25.95 35.88
CA PHE A 1226 -40.83 -25.85 35.74
C PHE A 1226 -40.14 -26.01 37.11
N PRO A 1227 -39.01 -26.74 37.17
CA PRO A 1227 -37.92 -26.45 38.09
C PRO A 1227 -36.97 -25.42 37.46
N GLU A 1228 -36.59 -24.38 38.21
CA GLU A 1228 -35.43 -23.55 37.88
C GLU A 1228 -34.16 -24.20 38.46
N ASP A 1229 -33.11 -24.37 37.65
CA ASP A 1229 -31.78 -24.78 38.12
C ASP A 1229 -30.67 -23.88 37.53
N PRO A 1230 -30.06 -22.99 38.33
CA PRO A 1230 -29.09 -22.00 37.87
C PRO A 1230 -27.64 -22.55 37.84
N ASN A 1231 -27.42 -23.76 37.30
CA ASN A 1231 -26.09 -24.38 37.19
C ASN A 1231 -25.86 -25.09 35.84
N MET A 1232 -25.70 -24.32 34.76
CA MET A 1232 -25.43 -24.83 33.39
C MET A 1232 -24.16 -24.22 32.76
N LEU A 1233 -23.04 -24.37 33.49
CA LEU A 1233 -21.67 -24.23 32.96
C LEU A 1233 -20.74 -25.23 33.69
N SER A 1234 -21.06 -26.51 33.56
CA SER A 1234 -20.22 -27.64 33.99
C SER A 1234 -19.54 -28.29 32.78
N ASP A 1235 -18.26 -28.57 32.95
CA ASP A 1235 -17.44 -29.58 32.27
C ASP A 1235 -17.35 -29.59 30.73
N ILE A 1236 -16.15 -29.20 30.25
CA ILE A 1236 -15.59 -29.54 28.93
C ILE A 1236 -14.87 -30.93 28.99
N ALA A 1237 -15.09 -31.70 30.07
CA ALA A 1237 -14.51 -33.03 30.26
C ALA A 1237 -15.30 -34.14 29.54
N ASP A 1238 -16.62 -34.01 29.44
CA ASP A 1238 -17.49 -34.97 28.74
C ASP A 1238 -17.64 -34.60 27.26
N ILE A 1239 -16.63 -34.92 26.45
CA ILE A 1239 -16.70 -34.90 24.98
C ILE A 1239 -16.14 -36.22 24.45
N ASP A 1240 -16.95 -37.28 24.56
CA ASP A 1240 -16.69 -38.55 23.90
C ASP A 1240 -17.90 -38.95 23.04
N GLY A 1241 -17.63 -39.50 21.86
CA GLY A 1241 -18.63 -39.76 20.82
C GLY A 1241 -19.11 -38.50 20.07
N TRP A 1242 -18.93 -38.52 18.74
CA TRP A 1242 -19.86 -38.09 17.66
C TRP A 1242 -19.20 -38.14 16.26
N TRP A 1243 -18.04 -38.83 16.16
CA TRP A 1243 -17.58 -39.57 14.99
C TRP A 1243 -17.06 -40.94 15.49
N PRO A 1244 -17.09 -42.02 14.68
CA PRO A 1244 -16.48 -43.28 15.08
C PRO A 1244 -14.95 -43.15 15.15
N SER A 1245 -14.36 -43.53 16.28
CA SER A 1245 -12.92 -43.64 16.43
C SER A 1245 -12.41 -44.93 15.80
N GLU A 1246 -11.92 -44.86 14.56
CA GLU A 1246 -11.16 -45.99 14.02
C GLU A 1246 -9.82 -46.12 14.77
N ASN A 1247 -9.52 -47.34 15.19
CA ASN A 1247 -8.38 -47.61 16.05
C ASN A 1247 -7.09 -47.62 15.24
N TYR A 1248 -6.15 -46.72 15.55
CA TYR A 1248 -4.72 -46.95 15.29
C TYR A 1248 -4.17 -48.03 16.25
N THR A 1249 -4.69 -49.26 16.14
CA THR A 1249 -4.11 -50.43 16.78
C THR A 1249 -2.74 -50.70 16.18
N ARG A 1250 -1.70 -50.42 16.96
CA ARG A 1250 -0.28 -50.65 16.64
C ARG A 1250 0.04 -52.15 16.57
N THR A 1251 -0.46 -52.86 15.57
CA THR A 1251 -0.19 -54.29 15.36
C THR A 1251 1.23 -54.49 14.86
N SER A 1252 2.15 -54.74 15.79
CA SER A 1252 3.41 -55.42 15.50
C SER A 1252 3.15 -56.84 14.97
N MET A 1253 3.78 -57.22 13.88
CA MET A 1253 4.12 -58.63 13.61
C MET A 1253 5.62 -58.76 13.26
N PRO A 1254 6.24 -59.93 13.50
CA PRO A 1254 7.69 -60.11 13.43
C PRO A 1254 8.12 -60.95 12.20
N PRO A 1255 9.40 -61.38 12.19
CA PRO A 1255 10.49 -60.72 11.48
C PRO A 1255 10.39 -60.77 9.95
#